data_AF-A0AAU6X772-F1
#
_entry.id   AF-A0AAU6X772-F1
#
_cell.length_a   1.000
_cell.length_b   1.000
_cell.length_c   1.000
_cell.angle_alpha   90.00
_cell.angle_beta   90.00
_cell.angle_gamma   90.00
#
_symmetry.space_group_name_H-M   'P 1'
#
loop_
_entity.id
_entity.type
_entity.pdbx_description
1 polymer ?
#
loop_
_entity_poly.entity_id
_entity_poly.type
_entity_poly.pdbx_seq_one_letter_code
_entity_poly.pdbx_strand_id
1 'polypeptide(L)'
;MRRIALFSLLIFTCANISLAQDKAKKRLTPFTGTDYMRLVVDADYQTAGNNNFKVIIKAAAGGSILWQGAVKPQTVDNAGKKQLAFNITGLKPVLWTPNNPFLYNVTLEQYSAGKLKDQLNERAGFRSFERRGGNLFLNGKPIFLRGIAINPPGRGIPDKLEKSRAFALDYVRFMKSINVNIIRIPDAEEWFDVCDELGMMVFGGNYSGKVGTGEKVEDFEAVGDETDGGFPKDYDKGVAWYEHKKLGAIAHHPSLMVYAMTNETPFVGKRAEMWEKFLTYAFGKLKGWDETRVYIANAGYGYGKTGDICDLHRYWGWYYSSPYTFLNIRNNEAIIPFAKKGQPITFTECVGNYTGPDGRYNLTPWHKNPSSQLAWTGHEQQALQSQLADEHQKFTIRQATESFRQFRNINPDLSGVFPFTILFYNWDSIEKFADMKPKPATEQVKISYQPVLLSWECYTPNVYAGATVKTIAHIINDDNDFSDIKNATLIYELKDKTHTVVLKDSVKLKDLPYYAEQSLSLNIKLPEKLTTGDYELVGKVMSGAETISKNTYKLFVADKLFTAVTTTPVLLYDKAGATKKAFDNLQIKYTEASSFNKSIEGQNVLVIGENSADKSLSDNAVGIKKFISNGGRVISLRQDSVHMAMLNALLVNPVGNTNTNIDNPVYPVSNKSPRNGYYVNPERPDHPIFAGITRANLRVWSDYSDWDATQKGFPANRPVTDGFTFENSDDILNTAILANFGSGLRGVTLAEQYSGKGSIMICGLDLAKHVSVDPVASRLLLNMVSYAGSPVGHEVYQLITSPIIWGEYQTEKGVVTDIYSGFLVNSTPRLPESFTKGVSVTPEGYQLAGGSRSGFNSRPGIQYVANGRRPFGPYVHSFGGQPQISDKNSVVGIGKFWCRIPTGQNNVTSVVWNPGKEPLEIKVKVNALAEVSRTIKAGEKLALDCPVDKNEVNITYTGDRRLVVLETAFSKK
;
A
#
# COMPACT_ATOMS: atom_id res chain seq x y z
N MET A 1 -80.81 24.38 25.15
CA MET A 1 -79.52 24.15 25.85
C MET A 1 -79.06 22.73 25.54
N ARG A 2 -77.85 22.41 25.09
CA ARG A 2 -76.72 23.10 24.43
C ARG A 2 -75.90 21.94 23.80
N ARG A 3 -75.69 21.96 22.48
CA ARG A 3 -74.73 21.15 21.69
C ARG A 3 -74.27 22.02 20.51
N ILE A 4 -73.03 21.79 20.05
CA ILE A 4 -72.39 22.23 18.78
C ILE A 4 -71.57 23.55 18.79
N ALA A 5 -70.43 23.51 18.05
CA ALA A 5 -69.56 24.56 17.45
C ALA A 5 -68.25 24.93 18.21
N LEU A 6 -67.04 24.56 17.71
CA LEU A 6 -66.15 25.21 16.69
C LEU A 6 -65.42 26.49 17.23
N PHE A 7 -64.12 26.82 17.05
CA PHE A 7 -63.12 26.77 15.94
C PHE A 7 -61.69 26.90 16.59
N SER A 8 -60.63 26.13 16.30
CA SER A 8 -59.72 26.01 15.13
C SER A 8 -58.83 27.23 14.81
N LEU A 9 -57.49 27.11 14.95
CA LEU A 9 -56.50 27.73 14.03
C LEU A 9 -55.11 27.04 14.06
N LEU A 10 -54.80 26.36 12.95
CA LEU A 10 -53.50 26.05 12.33
C LEU A 10 -52.33 25.38 13.11
N ILE A 11 -52.31 24.03 13.06
CA ILE A 11 -51.11 23.24 12.73
C ILE A 11 -51.56 22.24 11.66
N PHE A 12 -51.26 22.50 10.38
CA PHE A 12 -51.47 21.51 9.33
C PHE A 12 -50.22 20.65 9.15
N THR A 13 -50.34 19.45 9.69
CA THR A 13 -49.55 18.25 9.45
C THR A 13 -49.54 17.85 7.98
N CYS A 14 -48.36 17.52 7.44
CA CYS A 14 -48.21 16.49 6.42
C CYS A 14 -47.38 15.34 7.00
N ALA A 15 -47.96 14.65 7.98
CA ALA A 15 -47.61 13.29 8.32
C ALA A 15 -48.75 12.40 7.81
N ASN A 16 -48.58 11.77 6.66
CA ASN A 16 -49.38 10.63 6.26
C ASN A 16 -48.47 9.42 6.12
N ILE A 17 -48.33 8.74 7.26
CA ILE A 17 -48.45 7.30 7.45
C ILE A 17 -48.02 6.45 6.25
N SER A 18 -46.79 5.96 6.39
CA SER A 18 -46.36 4.63 5.97
C SER A 18 -47.42 3.58 6.32
N LEU A 19 -48.14 3.11 5.30
CA LEU A 19 -48.72 1.77 5.28
C LEU A 19 -47.86 0.92 4.35
N ALA A 20 -47.26 -0.13 4.91
CA ALA A 20 -46.59 -1.17 4.16
C ALA A 20 -47.60 -1.88 3.24
N GLN A 21 -47.39 -1.77 1.94
CA GLN A 21 -47.83 -2.76 0.97
C GLN A 21 -46.59 -3.17 0.16
N ASP A 22 -46.30 -4.46 0.21
CA ASP A 22 -45.27 -5.17 -0.52
C ASP A 22 -45.66 -5.30 -2.02
N LYS A 23 -45.87 -4.15 -2.67
CA LYS A 23 -45.93 -4.04 -4.14
C LYS A 23 -44.60 -3.45 -4.57
N ALA A 24 -43.92 -4.10 -5.51
CA ALA A 24 -42.70 -3.57 -6.12
C ALA A 24 -42.94 -2.10 -6.52
N LYS A 25 -42.28 -1.18 -5.83
CA LYS A 25 -42.45 0.26 -6.04
C LYS A 25 -42.06 0.56 -7.49
N LYS A 26 -42.99 1.06 -8.29
CA LYS A 26 -42.72 1.53 -9.65
C LYS A 26 -41.56 2.54 -9.58
N ARG A 27 -40.49 2.32 -10.36
CA ARG A 27 -39.29 3.17 -10.37
C ARG A 27 -39.32 4.09 -11.59
N LEU A 28 -38.99 5.36 -11.38
CA LEU A 28 -38.76 6.35 -12.43
C LEU A 28 -37.26 6.60 -12.50
N THR A 29 -36.61 6.25 -13.61
CA THR A 29 -35.16 6.45 -13.77
C THR A 29 -34.89 7.54 -14.80
N PRO A 30 -34.41 8.73 -14.39
CA PRO A 30 -33.96 9.77 -15.31
C PRO A 30 -32.52 9.51 -15.77
N PHE A 31 -32.33 9.34 -17.08
CA PHE A 31 -31.04 9.42 -17.75
C PHE A 31 -30.88 10.81 -18.36
N THR A 32 -29.85 11.54 -17.96
CA THR A 32 -29.66 12.95 -18.34
C THR A 32 -28.38 13.15 -19.12
N GLY A 33 -28.45 14.03 -20.12
CA GLY A 33 -27.28 14.65 -20.75
C GLY A 33 -27.18 16.13 -20.39
N THR A 34 -26.56 16.93 -21.27
CA THR A 34 -26.43 18.39 -21.07
C THR A 34 -27.67 19.17 -21.47
N ASP A 35 -28.52 18.62 -22.35
CA ASP A 35 -29.70 19.31 -22.91
C ASP A 35 -30.90 18.36 -23.12
N TYR A 36 -30.84 17.14 -22.61
CA TYR A 36 -31.90 16.14 -22.75
C TYR A 36 -32.11 15.32 -21.48
N MET A 37 -33.30 14.73 -21.39
CA MET A 37 -33.69 13.76 -20.37
C MET A 37 -34.47 12.61 -21.01
N ARG A 38 -34.04 11.38 -20.73
CA ARG A 38 -34.75 10.15 -21.06
C ARG A 38 -35.25 9.52 -19.76
N LEU A 39 -36.57 9.46 -19.59
CA LEU A 39 -37.21 8.84 -18.43
C LEU A 39 -37.57 7.40 -18.76
N VAL A 40 -37.23 6.46 -17.88
CA VAL A 40 -37.58 5.05 -18.02
C VAL A 40 -38.39 4.57 -16.81
N VAL A 41 -39.49 3.85 -17.07
CA VAL A 41 -40.38 3.23 -16.07
C VAL A 41 -40.78 1.82 -16.50
N ASP A 42 -41.16 0.94 -15.57
CA ASP A 42 -41.67 -0.40 -15.88
C ASP A 42 -43.01 -0.32 -16.66
N ALA A 43 -43.26 -1.21 -17.64
CA ALA A 43 -44.41 -1.11 -18.54
C ALA A 43 -45.75 -1.54 -17.90
N ASP A 44 -45.71 -2.09 -16.69
CA ASP A 44 -46.89 -2.23 -15.84
C ASP A 44 -47.46 -0.85 -15.39
N TYR A 45 -46.75 0.24 -15.69
CA TYR A 45 -47.27 1.60 -15.78
C TYR A 45 -48.27 1.70 -16.95
N GLN A 46 -49.51 1.26 -16.68
CA GLN A 46 -50.60 0.98 -17.61
C GLN A 46 -50.62 1.80 -18.92
N THR A 47 -50.40 1.15 -20.06
CA THR A 47 -50.48 1.76 -21.41
C THR A 47 -51.84 1.54 -22.08
N ALA A 48 -52.95 1.89 -21.42
CA ALA A 48 -54.25 1.90 -22.09
C ALA A 48 -54.29 3.04 -23.12
N GLY A 49 -54.94 2.83 -24.28
CA GLY A 49 -54.99 3.80 -25.38
C GLY A 49 -55.57 5.18 -25.04
N ASN A 50 -56.25 5.31 -23.90
CA ASN A 50 -56.86 6.56 -23.41
C ASN A 50 -55.97 7.34 -22.42
N ASN A 51 -54.73 6.88 -22.19
CA ASN A 51 -53.82 7.50 -21.23
C ASN A 51 -52.94 8.57 -21.90
N ASN A 52 -52.82 9.73 -21.25
CA ASN A 52 -51.91 10.81 -21.63
C ASN A 52 -50.87 11.00 -20.53
N PHE A 53 -49.62 11.28 -20.90
CA PHE A 53 -48.54 11.49 -19.93
C PHE A 53 -48.07 12.93 -19.98
N LYS A 54 -47.74 13.48 -18.83
CA LYS A 54 -47.18 14.82 -18.67
C LYS A 54 -45.96 14.75 -17.77
N VAL A 55 -44.89 15.43 -18.16
CA VAL A 55 -43.69 15.54 -17.33
C VAL A 55 -43.56 16.99 -16.86
N ILE A 56 -43.11 17.16 -15.62
CA ILE A 56 -42.81 18.46 -15.01
C ILE A 56 -41.41 18.36 -14.40
N ILE A 57 -40.52 19.28 -14.78
CA ILE A 57 -39.15 19.37 -14.28
C ILE A 57 -39.01 20.73 -13.58
N LYS A 58 -38.78 20.72 -12.27
CA LYS A 58 -38.61 21.93 -11.44
C LYS A 58 -37.27 21.92 -10.75
N ALA A 59 -36.63 23.07 -10.63
CA ALA A 59 -35.45 23.20 -9.77
C ALA A 59 -35.83 22.76 -8.34
N ALA A 60 -35.01 21.91 -7.74
CA ALA A 60 -35.25 21.43 -6.37
C ALA A 60 -35.16 22.58 -5.37
N ALA A 61 -34.22 23.50 -5.59
CA ALA A 61 -34.15 24.79 -4.90
C ALA A 61 -35.08 25.81 -5.60
N GLY A 62 -35.91 26.50 -4.83
CA GLY A 62 -36.75 27.62 -5.31
C GLY A 62 -37.95 27.23 -6.20
N GLY A 63 -38.00 26.02 -6.76
CA GLY A 63 -39.18 25.48 -7.44
C GLY A 63 -39.45 26.01 -8.86
N SER A 64 -38.52 26.77 -9.45
CA SER A 64 -38.67 27.29 -10.81
C SER A 64 -38.81 26.16 -11.84
N ILE A 65 -39.76 26.28 -12.77
CA ILE A 65 -40.01 25.28 -13.80
C ILE A 65 -38.93 25.40 -14.89
N LEU A 66 -38.16 24.32 -15.10
CA LEU A 66 -37.29 24.18 -16.26
C LEU A 66 -38.10 23.80 -17.50
N TRP A 67 -39.01 22.85 -17.34
CA TRP A 67 -39.82 22.32 -18.44
C TRP A 67 -41.11 21.69 -17.91
N GLN A 68 -42.20 21.83 -18.67
CA GLN A 68 -43.42 21.05 -18.45
C GLN A 68 -44.13 20.82 -19.78
N GLY A 69 -44.68 19.62 -19.99
CA GLY A 69 -45.34 19.31 -21.25
C GLY A 69 -45.86 17.89 -21.34
N ALA A 70 -46.75 17.66 -22.31
CA ALA A 70 -47.23 16.33 -22.64
C ALA A 70 -46.12 15.53 -23.34
N VAL A 71 -46.02 14.23 -23.01
CA VAL A 71 -45.04 13.31 -23.58
C VAL A 71 -45.74 12.05 -24.08
N LYS A 72 -45.16 11.41 -25.11
CA LYS A 72 -45.62 10.13 -25.64
C LYS A 72 -44.67 9.02 -25.18
N PRO A 73 -45.19 7.91 -24.62
CA PRO A 73 -44.34 6.78 -24.27
C PRO A 73 -43.86 6.05 -25.52
N GLN A 74 -42.65 5.52 -25.46
CA GLN A 74 -42.15 4.50 -26.38
C GLN A 74 -41.92 3.21 -25.59
N THR A 75 -42.44 2.09 -26.07
CA THR A 75 -42.14 0.80 -25.45
C THR A 75 -40.70 0.40 -25.79
N VAL A 76 -39.92 0.08 -24.76
CA VAL A 76 -38.57 -0.46 -24.88
C VAL A 76 -38.51 -1.81 -24.17
N ASP A 77 -37.80 -2.77 -24.73
CA ASP A 77 -37.54 -4.07 -24.09
C ASP A 77 -36.10 -4.06 -23.59
N ASN A 78 -35.94 -4.10 -22.28
CA ASN A 78 -34.64 -4.06 -21.64
C ASN A 78 -34.46 -5.32 -20.78
N ALA A 79 -33.68 -6.25 -21.34
CA ALA A 79 -33.33 -7.54 -20.74
C ALA A 79 -34.54 -8.31 -20.18
N GLY A 80 -35.60 -8.47 -20.99
CA GLY A 80 -36.76 -9.29 -20.67
C GLY A 80 -37.84 -8.60 -19.82
N LYS A 81 -37.69 -7.29 -19.58
CA LYS A 81 -38.76 -6.43 -19.06
C LYS A 81 -39.19 -5.41 -20.11
N LYS A 82 -40.49 -5.40 -20.41
CA LYS A 82 -41.11 -4.30 -21.13
C LYS A 82 -41.09 -3.06 -20.23
N GLN A 83 -40.62 -1.93 -20.75
CA GLN A 83 -40.55 -0.64 -20.08
C GLN A 83 -41.10 0.46 -21.00
N LEU A 84 -41.41 1.63 -20.45
CA LEU A 84 -41.73 2.84 -21.20
C LEU A 84 -40.60 3.84 -21.09
N ALA A 85 -40.22 4.41 -22.23
CA ALA A 85 -39.27 5.50 -22.34
C ALA A 85 -39.97 6.80 -22.78
N PHE A 86 -39.59 7.92 -22.18
CA PHE A 86 -40.04 9.26 -22.56
C PHE A 86 -38.82 10.14 -22.81
N ASN A 87 -38.71 10.72 -24.00
CA ASN A 87 -37.56 11.54 -24.39
C ASN A 87 -37.95 13.02 -24.46
N ILE A 88 -37.14 13.87 -23.82
CA ILE A 88 -37.29 15.31 -23.79
C ILE A 88 -35.93 15.92 -24.19
N THR A 89 -35.91 16.80 -25.18
CA THR A 89 -34.68 17.39 -25.76
C THR A 89 -34.78 18.91 -25.82
N GLY A 90 -33.66 19.59 -26.11
CA GLY A 90 -33.61 21.06 -26.23
C GLY A 90 -33.77 21.79 -24.88
N LEU A 91 -33.51 21.09 -23.77
CA LEU A 91 -33.52 21.65 -22.43
C LEU A 91 -32.31 22.56 -22.24
N LYS A 92 -32.46 23.58 -21.37
CA LYS A 92 -31.37 24.48 -20.98
C LYS A 92 -31.16 24.43 -19.46
N PRO A 93 -30.75 23.29 -18.90
CA PRO A 93 -30.58 23.13 -17.45
C PRO A 93 -29.33 23.86 -16.94
N VAL A 94 -29.30 24.12 -15.65
CA VAL A 94 -28.04 24.32 -14.91
C VAL A 94 -27.44 22.94 -14.70
N LEU A 95 -26.19 22.75 -15.13
CA LEU A 95 -25.54 21.46 -15.04
C LEU A 95 -25.06 21.16 -13.62
N TRP A 96 -25.21 19.90 -13.22
CA TRP A 96 -24.62 19.34 -12.01
C TRP A 96 -23.11 19.23 -12.19
N THR A 97 -22.37 19.70 -11.18
CA THR A 97 -20.92 19.54 -11.04
C THR A 97 -20.58 19.33 -9.56
N PRO A 98 -19.36 18.86 -9.23
CA PRO A 98 -18.93 18.77 -7.84
C PRO A 98 -19.01 20.09 -7.05
N ASN A 99 -18.80 21.24 -7.69
CA ASN A 99 -18.86 22.55 -7.03
C ASN A 99 -20.22 23.25 -7.13
N ASN A 100 -21.04 22.88 -8.12
CA ASN A 100 -22.42 23.33 -8.27
C ASN A 100 -23.34 22.10 -8.47
N PRO A 101 -23.70 21.39 -7.40
CA PRO A 101 -24.53 20.18 -7.45
C PRO A 101 -26.01 20.52 -7.65
N PHE A 102 -26.34 21.14 -8.79
CA PHE A 102 -27.70 21.60 -9.07
C PHE A 102 -28.66 20.42 -9.34
N LEU A 103 -29.77 20.38 -8.60
CA LEU A 103 -30.74 19.30 -8.65
C LEU A 103 -32.13 19.78 -9.10
N TYR A 104 -32.86 18.88 -9.75
CA TYR A 104 -34.23 19.05 -10.21
C TYR A 104 -35.14 17.97 -9.61
N ASN A 105 -36.37 18.33 -9.31
CA ASN A 105 -37.46 17.39 -9.04
C ASN A 105 -38.18 17.12 -10.37
N VAL A 106 -38.24 15.84 -10.75
CA VAL A 106 -38.91 15.36 -11.96
C VAL A 106 -40.18 14.65 -11.54
N THR A 107 -41.30 15.07 -12.10
CA THR A 107 -42.60 14.46 -11.90
C THR A 107 -43.13 13.92 -13.22
N LEU A 108 -43.45 12.63 -13.27
CA LEU A 108 -44.19 11.99 -14.37
C LEU A 108 -45.63 11.76 -13.91
N GLU A 109 -46.58 12.46 -14.54
CA GLU A 109 -48.01 12.35 -14.30
C GLU A 109 -48.67 11.53 -15.41
N GLN A 110 -49.48 10.55 -15.02
CA GLN A 110 -50.34 9.80 -15.92
C GLN A 110 -51.79 10.27 -15.77
N TYR A 111 -52.42 10.63 -16.88
CA TYR A 111 -53.82 11.03 -16.95
C TYR A 111 -54.63 10.02 -17.75
N SER A 112 -55.88 9.80 -17.36
CA SER A 112 -56.85 9.02 -18.12
C SER A 112 -58.20 9.71 -18.08
N ALA A 113 -58.81 9.97 -19.24
CA ALA A 113 -60.03 10.76 -19.38
C ALA A 113 -59.96 12.12 -18.60
N GLY A 114 -58.82 12.80 -18.68
CA GLY A 114 -58.59 14.10 -18.04
C GLY A 114 -58.34 14.07 -16.53
N LYS A 115 -58.37 12.91 -15.87
CA LYS A 115 -58.10 12.76 -14.43
C LYS A 115 -56.71 12.18 -14.18
N LEU A 116 -55.98 12.73 -13.22
CA LEU A 116 -54.70 12.18 -12.76
C LEU A 116 -54.95 10.78 -12.19
N LYS A 117 -54.25 9.78 -12.73
CA LYS A 117 -54.35 8.36 -12.35
C LYS A 117 -53.21 7.93 -11.47
N ASP A 118 -51.99 8.31 -11.82
CA ASP A 118 -50.78 7.92 -11.13
C ASP A 118 -49.72 9.02 -11.31
N GLN A 119 -48.76 9.07 -10.39
CA GLN A 119 -47.66 10.02 -10.42
C GLN A 119 -46.40 9.39 -9.84
N LEU A 120 -45.29 9.54 -10.54
CA LEU A 120 -43.96 9.19 -10.05
C LEU A 120 -43.12 10.46 -9.89
N ASN A 121 -42.29 10.48 -8.85
CA ASN A 121 -41.39 11.59 -8.59
C ASN A 121 -39.98 11.02 -8.41
N GLU A 122 -38.99 11.69 -9.00
CA GLU A 122 -37.58 11.37 -8.81
C GLU A 122 -36.72 12.64 -8.85
N ARG A 123 -35.57 12.61 -8.18
CA ARG A 123 -34.57 13.69 -8.34
C ARG A 123 -33.66 13.42 -9.52
N ALA A 124 -33.20 14.50 -10.16
CA ALA A 124 -32.26 14.41 -11.28
C ALA A 124 -31.26 15.56 -11.24
N GLY A 125 -30.08 15.33 -11.79
CA GLY A 125 -29.10 16.37 -12.13
C GLY A 125 -28.67 16.21 -13.59
N PHE A 126 -28.53 17.31 -14.31
CA PHE A 126 -28.12 17.29 -15.72
C PHE A 126 -26.61 17.35 -15.83
N ARG A 127 -25.99 16.39 -16.50
CA ARG A 127 -24.53 16.31 -16.68
C ARG A 127 -24.20 15.31 -17.78
N SER A 128 -23.04 15.45 -18.39
CA SER A 128 -22.43 14.40 -19.22
C SER A 128 -21.15 13.89 -18.57
N PHE A 129 -20.96 12.56 -18.58
CA PHE A 129 -19.72 11.93 -18.17
C PHE A 129 -19.29 10.91 -19.22
N GLU A 130 -18.17 11.16 -19.88
CA GLU A 130 -17.73 10.38 -21.03
C GLU A 130 -16.23 10.12 -21.01
N ARG A 131 -15.79 9.11 -21.77
CA ARG A 131 -14.38 8.95 -22.12
C ARG A 131 -14.12 9.51 -23.50
N ARG A 132 -12.95 10.11 -23.71
CA ARG A 132 -12.49 10.55 -25.03
C ARG A 132 -10.97 10.59 -25.06
N GLY A 133 -10.35 9.97 -26.06
CA GLY A 133 -8.89 10.01 -26.27
C GLY A 133 -8.07 9.72 -25.01
N GLY A 134 -8.35 8.60 -24.32
CA GLY A 134 -7.61 8.24 -23.11
C GLY A 134 -7.96 9.03 -21.84
N ASN A 135 -8.90 9.97 -21.90
CA ASN A 135 -9.27 10.82 -20.75
C ASN A 135 -10.75 10.69 -20.40
N LEU A 136 -11.10 11.11 -19.19
CA LEU A 136 -12.48 11.26 -18.71
C LEU A 136 -12.89 12.73 -18.78
N PHE A 137 -14.15 12.99 -19.13
CA PHE A 137 -14.71 14.32 -19.29
C PHE A 137 -16.01 14.45 -18.52
N LEU A 138 -16.14 15.54 -17.76
CA LEU A 138 -17.38 15.99 -17.13
C LEU A 138 -17.84 17.26 -17.84
N ASN A 139 -19.05 17.26 -18.40
CA ASN A 139 -19.62 18.42 -19.09
C ASN A 139 -18.69 19.00 -20.18
N GLY A 140 -18.00 18.11 -20.90
CA GLY A 140 -17.06 18.47 -21.97
C GLY A 140 -15.68 18.95 -21.52
N LYS A 141 -15.42 19.04 -20.21
CA LYS A 141 -14.11 19.39 -19.63
C LYS A 141 -13.40 18.14 -19.11
N PRO A 142 -12.09 17.96 -19.37
CA PRO A 142 -11.38 16.79 -18.88
C PRO A 142 -11.33 16.81 -17.34
N ILE A 143 -11.32 15.65 -16.69
CA ILE A 143 -11.32 15.56 -15.22
C ILE A 143 -10.49 14.38 -14.73
N PHE A 144 -9.65 14.64 -13.73
CA PHE A 144 -8.89 13.62 -13.03
C PHE A 144 -9.64 13.15 -11.78
N LEU A 145 -9.79 11.83 -11.63
CA LEU A 145 -10.48 11.20 -10.52
C LEU A 145 -9.54 11.07 -9.30
N ARG A 146 -9.78 11.92 -8.30
CA ARG A 146 -9.09 11.95 -7.00
C ARG A 146 -9.92 11.14 -6.02
N GLY A 147 -9.66 9.83 -5.98
CA GLY A 147 -10.53 8.88 -5.30
C GLY A 147 -9.95 8.26 -4.04
N ILE A 148 -10.82 7.57 -3.28
CA ILE A 148 -10.49 6.66 -2.17
C ILE A 148 -11.41 5.43 -2.27
N ALA A 149 -10.83 4.23 -2.08
CA ALA A 149 -11.54 2.97 -2.30
C ALA A 149 -12.22 2.38 -1.04
N ILE A 150 -11.74 2.76 0.16
CA ILE A 150 -12.32 2.32 1.44
C ILE A 150 -13.19 3.44 2.02
N ASN A 151 -14.50 3.33 1.82
CA ASN A 151 -15.50 4.21 2.42
C ASN A 151 -16.63 3.37 3.04
N PRO A 152 -17.40 3.92 3.99
CA PRO A 152 -18.68 3.37 4.40
C PRO A 152 -19.73 3.40 3.27
N PRO A 153 -20.87 2.68 3.40
CA PRO A 153 -21.17 1.73 4.46
C PRO A 153 -20.47 0.35 4.28
N GLY A 154 -20.73 -0.59 5.20
CA GLY A 154 -20.24 -1.97 5.15
C GLY A 154 -18.82 -2.17 5.66
N ARG A 155 -18.29 -1.25 6.48
CA ARG A 155 -16.90 -1.29 6.98
C ARG A 155 -16.77 -1.48 8.49
N GLY A 156 -17.87 -1.88 9.14
CA GLY A 156 -17.90 -2.18 10.57
C GLY A 156 -18.33 -1.02 11.46
N ILE A 157 -18.84 0.07 10.89
CA ILE A 157 -19.48 1.14 11.67
C ILE A 157 -20.81 0.62 12.24
N PRO A 158 -21.20 1.01 13.47
CA PRO A 158 -22.48 0.60 14.04
C PRO A 158 -23.66 0.85 13.09
N ASP A 159 -24.45 -0.18 12.82
CA ASP A 159 -25.51 -0.18 11.78
C ASP A 159 -26.44 1.04 11.84
N LYS A 160 -26.82 1.47 13.05
CA LYS A 160 -27.70 2.64 13.24
C LYS A 160 -27.02 3.94 12.80
N LEU A 161 -25.72 4.07 13.06
CA LEU A 161 -24.95 5.26 12.72
C LEU A 161 -24.62 5.29 11.24
N GLU A 162 -24.17 4.15 10.68
CA GLU A 162 -23.76 4.05 9.27
C GLU A 162 -24.91 4.31 8.29
N LYS A 163 -26.14 3.97 8.68
CA LYS A 163 -27.38 4.26 7.92
C LYS A 163 -27.92 5.67 8.18
N SER A 164 -27.32 6.43 9.09
CA SER A 164 -27.80 7.77 9.39
C SER A 164 -27.34 8.77 8.35
N ARG A 165 -28.27 9.60 7.87
CA ARG A 165 -27.97 10.69 6.95
C ARG A 165 -26.96 11.69 7.51
N ALA A 166 -27.03 11.98 8.81
CA ALA A 166 -26.12 12.91 9.48
C ALA A 166 -24.66 12.43 9.39
N PHE A 167 -24.43 11.14 9.63
CA PHE A 167 -23.09 10.56 9.50
C PHE A 167 -22.59 10.59 8.05
N ALA A 168 -23.44 10.26 7.07
CA ALA A 168 -23.08 10.34 5.65
C ALA A 168 -22.72 11.78 5.25
N LEU A 169 -23.48 12.79 5.71
CA LEU A 169 -23.18 14.21 5.47
C LEU A 169 -21.81 14.62 5.99
N ASP A 170 -21.51 14.29 7.25
CA ASP A 170 -20.22 14.66 7.87
C ASP A 170 -19.04 13.95 7.20
N TYR A 171 -19.21 12.65 6.87
CA TYR A 171 -18.19 11.88 6.17
C TYR A 171 -17.90 12.47 4.77
N VAL A 172 -18.94 12.70 3.96
CA VAL A 172 -18.76 13.23 2.59
C VAL A 172 -18.18 14.65 2.63
N ARG A 173 -18.60 15.50 3.58
CA ARG A 173 -17.98 16.82 3.79
C ARG A 173 -16.50 16.72 4.13
N PHE A 174 -16.12 15.78 5.00
CA PHE A 174 -14.72 15.55 5.32
C PHE A 174 -13.93 15.12 4.09
N MET A 175 -14.43 14.17 3.30
CA MET A 175 -13.76 13.71 2.07
C MET A 175 -13.56 14.88 1.08
N LYS A 176 -14.56 15.75 0.90
CA LYS A 176 -14.41 16.97 0.08
C LYS A 176 -13.36 17.92 0.66
N SER A 177 -13.31 18.08 1.99
CA SER A 177 -12.33 18.97 2.65
C SER A 177 -10.87 18.54 2.48
N ILE A 178 -10.64 17.26 2.14
CA ILE A 178 -9.33 16.70 1.78
C ILE A 178 -9.17 16.51 0.27
N ASN A 179 -9.96 17.25 -0.53
CA ASN A 179 -9.90 17.32 -1.99
C ASN A 179 -10.24 16.02 -2.75
N VAL A 180 -10.90 15.05 -2.10
CA VAL A 180 -11.46 13.88 -2.78
C VAL A 180 -12.69 14.32 -3.57
N ASN A 181 -12.76 13.95 -4.85
CA ASN A 181 -13.88 14.29 -5.73
C ASN A 181 -14.73 13.10 -6.16
N ILE A 182 -14.28 11.87 -5.84
CA ILE A 182 -15.03 10.64 -6.07
C ILE A 182 -14.81 9.63 -4.94
N ILE A 183 -15.87 8.97 -4.49
CA ILE A 183 -15.80 7.87 -3.52
C ILE A 183 -16.52 6.63 -4.01
N ARG A 184 -16.08 5.48 -3.53
CA ARG A 184 -16.79 4.21 -3.73
C ARG A 184 -17.87 4.05 -2.68
N ILE A 185 -19.13 3.96 -3.11
CA ILE A 185 -20.28 3.70 -2.23
C ILE A 185 -20.95 2.39 -2.69
N PRO A 186 -21.20 1.42 -1.79
CA PRO A 186 -22.08 0.27 -2.06
C PRO A 186 -23.54 0.70 -2.25
N ASP A 187 -24.46 -0.21 -2.58
CA ASP A 187 -25.88 0.13 -2.84
C ASP A 187 -26.60 0.64 -1.57
N ALA A 188 -26.46 1.93 -1.25
CA ALA A 188 -27.05 2.59 -0.09
C ALA A 188 -27.63 3.95 -0.47
N GLU A 189 -28.96 4.00 -0.69
CA GLU A 189 -29.70 5.15 -1.22
C GLU A 189 -29.39 6.46 -0.48
N GLU A 190 -29.41 6.46 0.86
CA GLU A 190 -29.18 7.66 1.65
C GLU A 190 -27.78 8.27 1.43
N TRP A 191 -26.78 7.43 1.11
CA TRP A 191 -25.42 7.90 0.82
C TRP A 191 -25.33 8.52 -0.57
N PHE A 192 -26.01 7.95 -1.57
CA PHE A 192 -26.09 8.55 -2.91
C PHE A 192 -26.83 9.88 -2.87
N ASP A 193 -27.93 9.97 -2.13
CA ASP A 193 -28.67 11.22 -1.93
C ASP A 193 -27.79 12.34 -1.37
N VAL A 194 -26.94 12.02 -0.40
CA VAL A 194 -25.98 12.96 0.19
C VAL A 194 -24.89 13.33 -0.84
N CYS A 195 -24.41 12.38 -1.63
CA CYS A 195 -23.42 12.64 -2.67
C CYS A 195 -23.96 13.54 -3.78
N ASP A 196 -25.22 13.34 -4.18
CA ASP A 196 -25.93 14.18 -5.15
C ASP A 196 -26.01 15.64 -4.70
N GLU A 197 -26.33 15.87 -3.42
CA GLU A 197 -26.51 17.21 -2.84
C GLU A 197 -25.20 17.92 -2.53
N LEU A 198 -24.18 17.17 -2.10
CA LEU A 198 -22.88 17.75 -1.75
C LEU A 198 -21.94 17.84 -2.94
N GLY A 199 -22.28 17.28 -4.11
CA GLY A 199 -21.39 17.29 -5.28
C GLY A 199 -20.18 16.38 -5.08
N MET A 200 -20.40 15.16 -4.60
CA MET A 200 -19.38 14.10 -4.53
C MET A 200 -19.69 13.11 -5.64
N MET A 201 -18.74 12.84 -6.55
CA MET A 201 -18.96 11.81 -7.56
C MET A 201 -18.91 10.43 -6.92
N VAL A 202 -19.60 9.47 -7.52
CA VAL A 202 -19.67 8.09 -7.03
C VAL A 202 -19.21 7.12 -8.12
N PHE A 203 -18.38 6.19 -7.69
CA PHE A 203 -18.12 4.92 -8.36
C PHE A 203 -18.91 3.84 -7.62
N GLY A 204 -19.84 3.18 -8.31
CA GLY A 204 -20.81 2.26 -7.69
C GLY A 204 -21.20 1.10 -8.59
N GLY A 205 -22.08 0.23 -8.11
CA GLY A 205 -22.54 -0.96 -8.84
C GLY A 205 -22.06 -2.26 -8.21
N ASN A 206 -21.75 -3.26 -9.03
CA ASN A 206 -21.34 -4.58 -8.53
C ASN A 206 -19.83 -4.69 -8.42
N TYR A 207 -19.33 -4.30 -7.26
CA TYR A 207 -17.93 -4.46 -6.92
C TYR A 207 -17.70 -5.79 -6.18
N SER A 208 -18.04 -6.91 -6.83
CA SER A 208 -17.87 -8.27 -6.30
C SER A 208 -17.50 -9.25 -7.40
N GLY A 209 -17.01 -10.44 -7.04
CA GLY A 209 -16.75 -11.55 -7.97
C GLY A 209 -18.01 -12.36 -8.34
N LYS A 210 -19.21 -11.89 -7.99
CA LYS A 210 -20.47 -12.65 -8.15
C LYS A 210 -21.50 -11.86 -8.96
N VAL A 211 -22.24 -12.54 -9.83
CA VAL A 211 -23.31 -11.95 -10.65
C VAL A 211 -24.55 -12.82 -10.56
N GLY A 212 -25.60 -12.34 -9.88
CA GLY A 212 -26.86 -13.07 -9.74
C GLY A 212 -26.69 -14.54 -9.33
N THR A 213 -27.35 -15.46 -10.05
CA THR A 213 -27.25 -16.92 -9.88
C THR A 213 -26.07 -17.53 -10.64
N GLY A 214 -24.86 -16.98 -10.49
CA GLY A 214 -23.64 -17.62 -10.98
C GLY A 214 -23.44 -18.98 -10.30
N GLU A 215 -22.98 -19.98 -11.05
CA GLU A 215 -22.64 -21.29 -10.47
C GLU A 215 -21.33 -21.19 -9.67
N LYS A 216 -21.29 -21.80 -8.49
CA LYS A 216 -20.04 -21.89 -7.71
C LYS A 216 -18.98 -22.65 -8.51
N VAL A 217 -17.74 -22.17 -8.43
CA VAL A 217 -16.59 -22.84 -9.05
C VAL A 217 -16.18 -24.06 -8.21
N GLU A 218 -15.77 -25.14 -8.87
CA GLU A 218 -15.21 -26.32 -8.22
C GLU A 218 -13.74 -26.08 -7.83
N ASP A 219 -13.32 -26.55 -6.64
CA ASP A 219 -12.04 -26.16 -6.02
C ASP A 219 -10.79 -26.46 -6.86
N PHE A 220 -10.80 -27.52 -7.68
CA PHE A 220 -9.65 -27.90 -8.53
C PHE A 220 -9.48 -27.01 -9.76
N GLU A 221 -10.51 -26.28 -10.15
CA GLU A 221 -10.45 -25.33 -11.28
C GLU A 221 -9.98 -23.94 -10.86
N ALA A 222 -9.90 -23.66 -9.54
CA ALA A 222 -9.50 -22.37 -8.98
C ALA A 222 -8.01 -22.06 -9.24
N VAL A 223 -7.71 -20.87 -9.78
CA VAL A 223 -6.35 -20.43 -10.11
C VAL A 223 -6.06 -19.08 -9.45
N GLY A 224 -5.06 -18.99 -8.56
CA GLY A 224 -4.73 -17.71 -7.91
C GLY A 224 -5.73 -17.26 -6.81
N ASP A 225 -5.91 -15.95 -6.62
CA ASP A 225 -6.65 -15.33 -5.50
C ASP A 225 -8.10 -14.99 -5.87
N GLU A 226 -8.81 -15.94 -6.49
CA GLU A 226 -10.15 -15.70 -7.02
C GLU A 226 -11.20 -15.69 -5.89
N THR A 227 -11.98 -14.62 -5.83
CA THR A 227 -13.17 -14.51 -4.95
C THR A 227 -14.46 -14.80 -5.71
N ASP A 228 -14.36 -15.54 -6.82
CA ASP A 228 -15.43 -15.64 -7.82
C ASP A 228 -16.63 -16.47 -7.34
N GLY A 229 -17.81 -16.13 -7.88
CA GLY A 229 -19.02 -16.94 -7.76
C GLY A 229 -19.46 -17.51 -9.09
N GLY A 230 -18.51 -17.69 -10.01
CA GLY A 230 -18.74 -18.04 -11.42
C GLY A 230 -19.45 -16.96 -12.24
N PHE A 231 -19.47 -17.15 -13.55
CA PHE A 231 -20.18 -16.28 -14.50
C PHE A 231 -21.58 -16.86 -14.82
N PRO A 232 -22.58 -16.05 -15.17
CA PRO A 232 -23.90 -16.55 -15.55
C PRO A 232 -23.83 -17.34 -16.87
N LYS A 233 -24.37 -18.57 -16.92
CA LYS A 233 -24.48 -19.34 -18.18
C LYS A 233 -25.52 -18.76 -19.14
N ASP A 234 -26.59 -18.21 -18.57
CA ASP A 234 -27.62 -17.47 -19.29
C ASP A 234 -27.30 -15.97 -19.19
N TYR A 235 -26.74 -15.42 -20.27
CA TYR A 235 -26.22 -14.05 -20.28
C TYR A 235 -27.32 -13.01 -20.11
N ASP A 236 -28.51 -13.25 -20.67
CA ASP A 236 -29.63 -12.33 -20.57
C ASP A 236 -30.16 -12.23 -19.15
N LYS A 237 -30.18 -13.34 -18.39
CA LYS A 237 -30.46 -13.28 -16.94
C LYS A 237 -29.42 -12.47 -16.17
N GLY A 238 -28.15 -12.58 -16.55
CA GLY A 238 -27.08 -11.77 -15.98
C GLY A 238 -27.28 -10.28 -16.23
N VAL A 239 -27.59 -9.90 -17.48
CA VAL A 239 -27.91 -8.51 -17.85
C VAL A 239 -29.15 -8.00 -17.13
N ALA A 240 -30.22 -8.80 -17.10
CA ALA A 240 -31.46 -8.46 -16.39
C ALA A 240 -31.22 -8.21 -14.90
N TRP A 241 -30.34 -9.00 -14.27
CA TRP A 241 -29.97 -8.77 -12.88
C TRP A 241 -29.24 -7.43 -12.69
N TYR A 242 -28.29 -7.09 -13.55
CA TYR A 242 -27.63 -5.78 -13.50
C TYR A 242 -28.65 -4.66 -13.66
N GLU A 243 -29.45 -4.72 -14.70
CA GLU A 243 -30.37 -3.66 -15.06
C GLU A 243 -31.45 -3.45 -13.99
N HIS A 244 -32.06 -4.53 -13.50
CA HIS A 244 -33.27 -4.42 -12.68
C HIS A 244 -33.01 -4.50 -11.18
N LYS A 245 -31.89 -5.10 -10.76
CA LYS A 245 -31.61 -5.37 -9.34
C LYS A 245 -30.37 -4.65 -8.81
N LYS A 246 -29.40 -4.34 -9.66
CA LYS A 246 -28.09 -3.84 -9.22
C LYS A 246 -27.82 -2.41 -9.66
N LEU A 247 -27.53 -2.19 -10.94
CA LEU A 247 -27.26 -0.85 -11.48
C LEU A 247 -28.52 0.01 -11.49
N GLY A 248 -29.67 -0.54 -11.90
CA GLY A 248 -30.91 0.24 -11.94
C GLY A 248 -31.41 0.67 -10.57
N ALA A 249 -30.89 0.10 -9.47
CA ALA A 249 -31.20 0.55 -8.12
C ALA A 249 -30.59 1.92 -7.78
N ILE A 250 -29.54 2.32 -8.50
CA ILE A 250 -28.77 3.55 -8.23
C ILE A 250 -28.65 4.47 -9.45
N ALA A 251 -29.23 4.08 -10.59
CA ALA A 251 -29.07 4.76 -11.89
C ALA A 251 -29.73 6.15 -11.99
N HIS A 252 -30.63 6.50 -11.07
CA HIS A 252 -31.27 7.82 -11.01
C HIS A 252 -30.36 8.89 -10.41
N HIS A 253 -29.32 8.50 -9.68
CA HIS A 253 -28.43 9.45 -9.00
C HIS A 253 -27.49 10.18 -9.99
N PRO A 254 -27.51 11.53 -10.04
CA PRO A 254 -26.60 12.29 -10.87
C PRO A 254 -25.13 12.18 -10.45
N SER A 255 -24.85 11.93 -9.17
CA SER A 255 -23.49 11.73 -8.64
C SER A 255 -22.81 10.48 -9.18
N LEU A 256 -23.57 9.46 -9.62
CA LEU A 256 -23.01 8.22 -10.14
C LEU A 256 -22.41 8.41 -11.53
N MET A 257 -21.08 8.30 -11.59
CA MET A 257 -20.28 8.53 -12.80
C MET A 257 -19.76 7.24 -13.43
N VAL A 258 -19.36 6.29 -12.58
CA VAL A 258 -18.70 5.06 -13.01
C VAL A 258 -19.45 3.85 -12.46
N TYR A 259 -19.81 2.92 -13.35
CA TYR A 259 -20.33 1.60 -12.97
C TYR A 259 -19.20 0.57 -12.88
N ALA A 260 -19.13 -0.14 -11.75
CA ALA A 260 -18.42 -1.40 -11.64
C ALA A 260 -19.36 -2.55 -12.00
N MET A 261 -18.92 -3.47 -12.85
CA MET A 261 -19.66 -4.71 -13.13
C MET A 261 -19.13 -5.88 -12.30
N THR A 262 -17.80 -6.06 -12.20
CA THR A 262 -17.21 -7.04 -11.28
C THR A 262 -15.91 -6.52 -10.68
N ASN A 263 -15.44 -7.21 -9.64
CA ASN A 263 -14.15 -6.95 -9.00
C ASN A 263 -13.27 -8.21 -9.05
N GLU A 264 -12.04 -8.07 -9.58
CA GLU A 264 -10.98 -9.07 -9.51
C GLU A 264 -11.40 -10.49 -9.95
N THR A 265 -12.29 -10.59 -10.94
CA THR A 265 -12.62 -11.88 -11.55
C THR A 265 -11.42 -12.42 -12.34
N PRO A 266 -11.29 -13.77 -12.52
CA PRO A 266 -10.15 -14.41 -13.17
C PRO A 266 -9.68 -13.71 -14.45
N PHE A 267 -8.36 -13.63 -14.66
CA PHE A 267 -7.74 -12.90 -15.77
C PHE A 267 -6.85 -13.73 -16.70
N VAL A 268 -6.59 -14.98 -16.34
CA VAL A 268 -5.87 -15.97 -17.15
C VAL A 268 -6.62 -17.29 -17.21
N GLY A 269 -6.40 -18.05 -18.28
CA GLY A 269 -7.01 -19.37 -18.48
C GLY A 269 -8.48 -19.35 -18.93
N LYS A 270 -9.05 -20.54 -19.09
CA LYS A 270 -10.40 -20.75 -19.66
C LYS A 270 -11.50 -19.95 -18.97
N ARG A 271 -11.47 -19.85 -17.63
CA ARG A 271 -12.47 -19.08 -16.88
C ARG A 271 -12.38 -17.57 -17.15
N ALA A 272 -11.17 -17.03 -17.32
CA ALA A 272 -11.00 -15.64 -17.72
C ALA A 272 -11.62 -15.36 -19.09
N GLU A 273 -11.47 -16.28 -20.05
CA GLU A 273 -12.11 -16.16 -21.37
C GLU A 273 -13.64 -16.18 -21.28
N MET A 274 -14.21 -16.98 -20.37
CA MET A 274 -15.66 -17.06 -20.16
C MET A 274 -16.21 -15.79 -19.50
N TRP A 275 -15.50 -15.26 -18.49
CA TRP A 275 -15.79 -13.96 -17.91
C TRP A 275 -15.69 -12.85 -18.95
N GLU A 276 -14.64 -12.81 -19.75
CA GLU A 276 -14.43 -11.82 -20.80
C GLU A 276 -15.57 -11.84 -21.83
N LYS A 277 -16.03 -13.03 -22.25
CA LYS A 277 -17.18 -13.19 -23.15
C LYS A 277 -18.47 -12.64 -22.53
N PHE A 278 -18.80 -13.05 -21.31
CA PHE A 278 -19.99 -12.58 -20.62
C PHE A 278 -19.96 -11.07 -20.39
N LEU A 279 -18.86 -10.54 -19.86
CA LEU A 279 -18.72 -9.12 -19.56
C LEU A 279 -18.77 -8.27 -20.83
N THR A 280 -18.23 -8.75 -21.95
CA THR A 280 -18.32 -8.05 -23.24
C THR A 280 -19.76 -7.99 -23.75
N TYR A 281 -20.48 -9.11 -23.66
CA TYR A 281 -21.90 -9.15 -23.98
C TYR A 281 -22.72 -8.19 -23.10
N ALA A 282 -22.53 -8.29 -21.78
CA ALA A 282 -23.25 -7.50 -20.81
C ALA A 282 -22.93 -6.00 -20.94
N PHE A 283 -21.67 -5.63 -21.14
CA PHE A 283 -21.27 -4.24 -21.37
C PHE A 283 -21.98 -3.65 -22.60
N GLY A 284 -22.02 -4.37 -23.73
CA GLY A 284 -22.71 -3.90 -24.93
C GLY A 284 -24.20 -3.64 -24.70
N LYS A 285 -24.89 -4.53 -23.97
CA LYS A 285 -26.32 -4.36 -23.63
C LYS A 285 -26.54 -3.21 -22.63
N LEU A 286 -25.75 -3.16 -21.56
CA LEU A 286 -25.88 -2.15 -20.51
C LEU A 286 -25.53 -0.76 -21.01
N LYS A 287 -24.53 -0.62 -21.89
CA LYS A 287 -24.17 0.68 -22.48
C LYS A 287 -25.26 1.23 -23.41
N GLY A 288 -26.04 0.36 -24.04
CA GLY A 288 -27.25 0.75 -24.78
C GLY A 288 -28.42 1.13 -23.87
N TRP A 289 -28.46 0.60 -22.64
CA TRP A 289 -29.49 0.91 -21.65
C TRP A 289 -29.20 2.20 -20.87
N ASP A 290 -27.95 2.44 -20.47
CA ASP A 290 -27.48 3.67 -19.82
C ASP A 290 -26.16 4.13 -20.45
N GLU A 291 -26.29 4.96 -21.48
CA GLU A 291 -25.15 5.56 -22.17
C GLU A 291 -24.45 6.65 -21.35
N THR A 292 -25.09 7.15 -20.29
CA THR A 292 -24.70 8.38 -19.59
C THR A 292 -23.62 8.18 -18.53
N ARG A 293 -23.21 6.92 -18.28
CA ARG A 293 -22.11 6.54 -17.37
C ARG A 293 -21.02 5.80 -18.13
N VAL A 294 -19.82 5.76 -17.56
CA VAL A 294 -18.72 4.90 -18.05
C VAL A 294 -18.62 3.62 -17.21
N TYR A 295 -18.13 2.54 -17.82
CA TYR A 295 -18.10 1.23 -17.19
C TYR A 295 -16.68 0.69 -16.95
N ILE A 296 -16.48 0.10 -15.78
CA ILE A 296 -15.39 -0.84 -15.50
C ILE A 296 -15.99 -2.24 -15.48
N ALA A 297 -15.66 -3.07 -16.48
CA ALA A 297 -16.26 -4.39 -16.59
C ALA A 297 -15.69 -5.37 -15.56
N ASN A 298 -14.36 -5.39 -15.38
CA ASN A 298 -13.68 -6.16 -14.33
C ASN A 298 -12.59 -5.28 -13.72
N ALA A 299 -12.86 -4.75 -12.53
CA ALA A 299 -11.93 -3.87 -11.81
C ALA A 299 -10.65 -4.64 -11.45
N GLY A 300 -9.51 -3.98 -11.63
CA GLY A 300 -8.20 -4.52 -11.33
C GLY A 300 -7.64 -5.52 -12.33
N TYR A 301 -7.92 -6.81 -12.13
CA TYR A 301 -7.27 -7.88 -12.90
C TYR A 301 -7.86 -8.09 -14.29
N GLY A 302 -8.95 -7.41 -14.65
CA GLY A 302 -9.45 -7.41 -16.03
C GLY A 302 -8.56 -6.63 -17.00
N TYR A 303 -7.64 -5.79 -16.48
CA TYR A 303 -6.72 -4.93 -17.24
C TYR A 303 -7.41 -4.03 -18.29
N GLY A 304 -8.71 -3.77 -18.15
CA GLY A 304 -9.46 -2.98 -19.13
C GLY A 304 -9.80 -3.68 -20.45
N LYS A 305 -9.66 -5.01 -20.57
CA LYS A 305 -10.00 -5.70 -21.84
C LYS A 305 -11.42 -5.38 -22.34
N THR A 306 -12.34 -5.17 -21.40
CA THR A 306 -13.74 -4.81 -21.64
C THR A 306 -14.11 -3.62 -20.76
N GLY A 307 -15.01 -2.76 -21.26
CA GLY A 307 -15.48 -1.56 -20.59
C GLY A 307 -14.87 -0.27 -21.16
N ASP A 308 -15.23 0.85 -20.55
CA ASP A 308 -14.78 2.18 -20.94
C ASP A 308 -13.44 2.57 -20.30
N ILE A 309 -13.13 2.01 -19.13
CA ILE A 309 -11.92 2.34 -18.37
C ILE A 309 -10.99 1.13 -18.30
N CYS A 310 -9.69 1.39 -18.49
CA CYS A 310 -8.63 0.44 -18.19
C CYS A 310 -8.24 0.57 -16.72
N ASP A 311 -8.91 -0.22 -15.88
CA ASP A 311 -8.65 -0.22 -14.45
C ASP A 311 -7.63 -1.29 -14.04
N LEU A 312 -6.67 -0.92 -13.17
CA LEU A 312 -5.63 -1.81 -12.66
C LEU A 312 -5.53 -1.77 -11.13
N HIS A 313 -5.36 -2.93 -10.51
CA HIS A 313 -5.08 -3.04 -9.07
C HIS A 313 -3.62 -3.35 -8.87
N ARG A 314 -2.90 -2.42 -8.24
CA ARG A 314 -1.46 -2.55 -7.97
C ARG A 314 -1.15 -2.14 -6.54
N TYR A 315 -0.78 -3.13 -5.75
CA TYR A 315 -0.47 -2.99 -4.33
C TYR A 315 1.05 -2.83 -4.11
N TRP A 316 1.69 -2.06 -5.00
CA TRP A 316 3.10 -1.74 -4.94
C TRP A 316 3.42 -0.99 -3.65
N GLY A 317 4.51 -1.40 -2.99
CA GLY A 317 4.89 -0.84 -1.69
C GLY A 317 4.05 -1.33 -0.52
N TRP A 318 3.26 -2.39 -0.72
CA TRP A 318 2.52 -3.06 0.35
C TRP A 318 2.68 -4.58 0.30
N TYR A 319 1.99 -5.26 -0.61
CA TYR A 319 2.09 -6.72 -0.73
C TYR A 319 3.38 -7.15 -1.41
N TYR A 320 3.83 -6.33 -2.35
CA TYR A 320 4.95 -6.64 -3.21
C TYR A 320 5.52 -5.35 -3.79
N SER A 321 6.73 -5.46 -4.31
CA SER A 321 7.48 -4.37 -4.95
C SER A 321 7.64 -3.12 -4.08
N SER A 322 8.38 -2.13 -4.57
CA SER A 322 8.56 -0.85 -3.86
C SER A 322 7.51 0.21 -4.28
N PRO A 323 7.28 1.27 -3.48
CA PRO A 323 6.52 2.44 -3.89
C PRO A 323 7.09 3.15 -5.12
N TYR A 324 8.39 3.00 -5.42
CA TYR A 324 8.96 3.54 -6.66
C TYR A 324 8.56 2.75 -7.90
N THR A 325 7.92 1.59 -7.77
CA THR A 325 7.38 0.84 -8.91
C THR A 325 6.29 1.63 -9.65
N PHE A 326 5.66 2.62 -9.00
CA PHE A 326 4.77 3.58 -9.66
C PHE A 326 5.46 4.38 -10.77
N LEU A 327 6.78 4.49 -10.81
CA LEU A 327 7.51 5.09 -11.93
C LEU A 327 7.25 4.38 -13.27
N ASN A 328 6.86 3.10 -13.25
CA ASN A 328 6.49 2.36 -14.47
C ASN A 328 5.23 2.88 -15.16
N ILE A 329 4.35 3.63 -14.45
CA ILE A 329 3.08 4.09 -15.06
C ILE A 329 3.28 5.11 -16.18
N ARG A 330 4.51 5.61 -16.37
CA ARG A 330 4.89 6.44 -17.53
C ARG A 330 4.81 5.69 -18.85
N ASN A 331 4.85 4.35 -18.81
CA ASN A 331 4.76 3.51 -19.99
C ASN A 331 3.63 2.50 -19.86
N ASN A 332 2.64 2.59 -20.75
CA ASN A 332 1.53 1.64 -20.81
C ASN A 332 2.01 0.19 -20.97
N GLU A 333 3.03 -0.07 -21.79
CA GLU A 333 3.57 -1.41 -22.03
C GLU A 333 4.19 -2.04 -20.76
N ALA A 334 4.61 -1.21 -19.80
CA ALA A 334 5.18 -1.70 -18.55
C ALA A 334 4.11 -2.19 -17.56
N ILE A 335 2.86 -1.74 -17.69
CA ILE A 335 1.79 -2.00 -16.71
C ILE A 335 0.58 -2.74 -17.28
N ILE A 336 0.39 -2.72 -18.61
CA ILE A 336 -0.67 -3.40 -19.34
C ILE A 336 -0.02 -4.44 -20.29
N PRO A 337 -0.30 -5.73 -20.11
CA PRO A 337 0.36 -6.80 -20.86
C PRO A 337 -0.21 -7.02 -22.27
N PHE A 338 -1.06 -6.12 -22.77
CA PHE A 338 -1.70 -6.23 -24.08
C PHE A 338 -1.98 -4.86 -24.70
N ALA A 339 -2.35 -4.86 -25.99
CA ALA A 339 -2.69 -3.64 -26.71
C ALA A 339 -3.89 -2.91 -26.09
N LYS A 340 -3.67 -1.65 -25.68
CA LYS A 340 -4.69 -0.78 -25.08
C LYS A 340 -5.68 -0.25 -26.13
N LYS A 341 -6.95 -0.09 -25.75
CA LYS A 341 -8.05 0.35 -26.64
C LYS A 341 -8.40 1.86 -26.53
N GLY A 342 -7.41 2.71 -26.26
CA GLY A 342 -7.64 4.17 -26.10
C GLY A 342 -8.48 4.56 -24.86
N GLN A 343 -8.57 3.68 -23.87
CA GLN A 343 -9.31 3.90 -22.63
C GLN A 343 -8.52 4.78 -21.65
N PRO A 344 -9.16 5.59 -20.80
CA PRO A 344 -8.51 6.14 -19.61
C PRO A 344 -8.00 5.04 -18.69
N ILE A 345 -6.88 5.30 -18.01
CA ILE A 345 -6.28 4.41 -17.01
C ILE A 345 -6.66 4.91 -15.61
N THR A 346 -7.21 4.01 -14.81
CA THR A 346 -7.46 4.24 -13.38
C THR A 346 -6.85 3.14 -12.54
N PHE A 347 -6.44 3.47 -11.32
CA PHE A 347 -6.19 2.46 -10.29
C PHE A 347 -7.26 2.60 -9.22
N THR A 348 -8.39 1.88 -9.35
CA THR A 348 -9.48 1.92 -8.34
C THR A 348 -9.15 1.21 -7.03
N GLU A 349 -8.04 0.45 -6.99
CA GLU A 349 -7.36 0.03 -5.76
C GLU A 349 -5.84 0.05 -5.90
N CYS A 350 -5.15 0.61 -4.91
CA CYS A 350 -3.69 0.56 -4.81
C CYS A 350 -3.18 0.79 -3.37
N VAL A 351 -1.87 0.66 -3.16
CA VAL A 351 -1.09 1.04 -1.95
C VAL A 351 -1.40 0.36 -0.61
N GLY A 352 -2.59 -0.22 -0.37
CA GLY A 352 -2.89 -1.29 0.61
C GLY A 352 -2.52 -1.16 2.10
N ASN A 353 -1.78 -0.14 2.55
CA ASN A 353 -1.22 -0.08 3.90
C ASN A 353 -2.33 -0.02 4.97
N TYR A 354 -2.45 -1.08 5.76
CA TYR A 354 -3.43 -1.17 6.85
C TYR A 354 -2.77 -1.02 8.21
N THR A 355 -3.07 0.09 8.89
CA THR A 355 -2.76 0.27 10.32
C THR A 355 -4.02 0.10 11.16
N GLY A 356 -3.89 -0.45 12.37
CA GLY A 356 -5.00 -0.61 13.31
C GLY A 356 -5.38 0.70 14.04
N PRO A 357 -6.30 0.65 15.01
CA PRO A 357 -6.67 1.79 15.85
C PRO A 357 -5.54 2.29 16.75
N ASP A 358 -4.58 1.43 17.12
CA ASP A 358 -3.36 1.87 17.83
C ASP A 358 -2.26 2.40 16.89
N GLY A 359 -2.56 2.47 15.58
CA GLY A 359 -1.69 3.01 14.54
C GLY A 359 -0.55 2.10 14.08
N ARG A 360 -0.32 0.92 14.70
CA ARG A 360 0.65 -0.06 14.19
C ARG A 360 0.09 -0.84 13.01
N TYR A 361 0.96 -1.52 12.25
CA TYR A 361 0.53 -2.41 11.18
C TYR A 361 -0.44 -3.47 11.66
N ASN A 362 -1.49 -3.68 10.88
CA ASN A 362 -2.47 -4.70 11.14
C ASN A 362 -1.96 -6.04 10.60
N LEU A 363 -1.47 -6.92 11.49
CA LEU A 363 -0.79 -8.16 11.14
C LEU A 363 -1.80 -9.28 10.88
N THR A 364 -2.66 -9.09 9.89
CA THR A 364 -3.81 -9.97 9.69
C THR A 364 -3.36 -11.37 9.27
N PRO A 365 -3.78 -12.41 9.97
CA PRO A 365 -3.27 -13.77 9.78
C PRO A 365 -3.50 -14.36 8.37
N TRP A 366 -4.53 -13.94 7.64
CA TRP A 366 -4.89 -14.49 6.34
C TRP A 366 -4.28 -13.73 5.13
N HIS A 367 -3.39 -12.75 5.34
CA HIS A 367 -2.87 -11.88 4.25
C HIS A 367 -1.58 -12.34 3.58
N LYS A 368 -1.32 -11.72 2.44
CA LYS A 368 -0.11 -11.74 1.62
C LYS A 368 1.16 -11.15 2.28
N ASN A 369 1.14 -10.57 3.49
CA ASN A 369 2.35 -9.96 4.08
C ASN A 369 2.40 -9.90 5.65
N PRO A 370 2.59 -11.04 6.36
CA PRO A 370 2.78 -11.07 7.82
C PRO A 370 4.05 -10.38 8.29
N SER A 371 4.98 -10.14 7.37
CA SER A 371 6.22 -9.43 7.60
C SER A 371 6.09 -7.91 7.51
N SER A 372 4.90 -7.33 7.29
CA SER A 372 4.77 -5.87 7.05
C SER A 372 5.43 -5.02 8.13
N GLN A 373 5.26 -5.36 9.41
CA GLN A 373 5.92 -4.64 10.50
C GLN A 373 7.43 -4.84 10.46
N LEU A 374 7.92 -6.08 10.35
CA LEU A 374 9.36 -6.35 10.20
C LEU A 374 9.98 -5.60 9.00
N ALA A 375 9.28 -5.60 7.87
CA ALA A 375 9.75 -4.99 6.62
C ALA A 375 9.83 -3.47 6.73
N TRP A 376 8.80 -2.81 7.30
CA TRP A 376 8.64 -1.35 7.21
C TRP A 376 9.00 -0.58 8.46
N THR A 377 8.86 -1.16 9.64
CA THR A 377 9.26 -0.55 10.92
C THR A 377 10.43 -1.26 11.58
N GLY A 378 10.70 -2.51 11.21
CA GLY A 378 11.84 -3.29 11.73
C GLY A 378 11.79 -3.47 13.25
N HIS A 379 12.96 -3.59 13.84
CA HIS A 379 13.17 -3.75 15.29
C HIS A 379 13.20 -2.43 16.07
N GLU A 380 12.62 -1.36 15.51
CA GLU A 380 12.57 -0.06 16.16
C GLU A 380 11.77 -0.11 17.48
N GLN A 381 11.99 0.88 18.35
CA GLN A 381 11.35 0.92 19.67
C GLN A 381 9.83 0.73 19.60
N GLN A 382 9.27 -0.05 20.51
CA GLN A 382 7.87 -0.44 20.50
C GLN A 382 6.91 0.77 20.51
N ALA A 383 7.32 1.88 21.14
CA ALA A 383 6.60 3.15 21.17
C ALA A 383 6.59 3.90 19.82
N LEU A 384 7.58 3.69 18.95
CA LEU A 384 7.71 4.35 17.64
C LEU A 384 7.01 3.59 16.50
N GLN A 385 6.65 2.32 16.74
CA GLN A 385 6.07 1.43 15.72
C GLN A 385 4.84 2.02 15.03
N SER A 386 3.95 2.69 15.76
CA SER A 386 2.76 3.34 15.17
C SER A 386 3.13 4.52 14.28
N GLN A 387 3.97 5.43 14.78
CA GLN A 387 4.38 6.62 14.03
C GLN A 387 5.08 6.23 12.72
N LEU A 388 5.94 5.22 12.74
CA LEU A 388 6.67 4.76 11.56
C LEU A 388 5.75 4.09 10.54
N ALA A 389 4.75 3.34 11.00
CA ALA A 389 3.74 2.75 10.13
C ALA A 389 2.91 3.84 9.43
N ASP A 390 2.52 4.90 10.15
CA ASP A 390 1.82 6.06 9.59
C ASP A 390 2.70 6.84 8.59
N GLU A 391 3.99 7.04 8.88
CA GLU A 391 4.94 7.68 7.94
C GLU A 391 5.14 6.85 6.65
N HIS A 392 5.19 5.53 6.76
CA HIS A 392 5.24 4.67 5.56
C HIS A 392 3.91 4.71 4.80
N GLN A 393 2.76 4.68 5.48
CA GLN A 393 1.44 4.84 4.86
C GLN A 393 1.35 6.14 4.06
N LYS A 394 1.76 7.26 4.65
CA LYS A 394 1.86 8.57 3.97
C LYS A 394 2.76 8.50 2.74
N PHE A 395 3.95 7.92 2.88
CA PHE A 395 4.88 7.82 1.76
C PHE A 395 4.30 7.06 0.58
N THR A 396 3.72 5.87 0.79
CA THR A 396 3.19 5.07 -0.32
C THR A 396 1.98 5.75 -0.97
N ILE A 397 1.09 6.38 -0.19
CA ILE A 397 -0.01 7.18 -0.73
C ILE A 397 0.52 8.33 -1.59
N ARG A 398 1.53 9.06 -1.10
CA ARG A 398 2.17 10.13 -1.86
C ARG A 398 2.71 9.63 -3.20
N GLN A 399 3.46 8.52 -3.18
CA GLN A 399 4.04 7.93 -4.39
C GLN A 399 2.97 7.58 -5.42
N ALA A 400 1.83 6.99 -5.01
CA ALA A 400 0.75 6.71 -5.94
C ALA A 400 0.04 7.97 -6.44
N THR A 401 -0.39 8.83 -5.52
CA THR A 401 -1.27 9.96 -5.83
C THR A 401 -0.58 11.11 -6.58
N GLU A 402 0.66 11.44 -6.22
CA GLU A 402 1.41 12.49 -6.90
C GLU A 402 1.95 12.00 -8.26
N SER A 403 2.51 10.79 -8.35
CA SER A 403 3.06 10.25 -9.62
C SER A 403 2.02 10.17 -10.73
N PHE A 404 0.78 9.78 -10.41
CA PHE A 404 -0.30 9.72 -11.40
C PHE A 404 -0.58 11.07 -12.06
N ARG A 405 -0.44 12.16 -11.30
CA ARG A 405 -0.69 13.51 -11.79
C ARG A 405 0.55 14.11 -12.45
N GLN A 406 1.73 13.88 -11.87
CA GLN A 406 3.04 14.27 -12.45
C GLN A 406 3.20 13.72 -13.87
N PHE A 407 2.90 12.44 -14.07
CA PHE A 407 3.21 11.76 -15.32
C PHE A 407 2.15 11.91 -16.40
N ARG A 408 1.09 12.70 -16.23
CA ARG A 408 0.07 12.88 -17.27
C ARG A 408 0.59 13.47 -18.57
N ASN A 409 1.65 14.27 -18.52
CA ASN A 409 2.28 14.82 -19.72
C ASN A 409 3.09 13.75 -20.49
N ILE A 410 3.56 12.71 -19.80
CA ILE A 410 4.31 11.59 -20.39
C ILE A 410 3.36 10.45 -20.81
N ASN A 411 2.39 10.13 -19.94
CA ASN A 411 1.31 9.20 -20.18
C ASN A 411 -0.05 9.90 -20.01
N PRO A 412 -0.62 10.44 -21.10
CA PRO A 412 -1.86 11.22 -21.07
C PRO A 412 -3.12 10.39 -20.79
N ASP A 413 -2.99 9.06 -20.65
CA ASP A 413 -4.11 8.19 -20.33
C ASP A 413 -4.42 8.13 -18.82
N LEU A 414 -3.49 8.55 -17.96
CA LEU A 414 -3.64 8.49 -16.50
C LEU A 414 -4.76 9.43 -16.03
N SER A 415 -5.89 8.84 -15.64
CA SER A 415 -7.15 9.57 -15.43
C SER A 415 -7.70 9.43 -14.00
N GLY A 416 -7.13 8.57 -13.16
CA GLY A 416 -7.60 8.45 -11.78
C GLY A 416 -6.82 7.48 -10.90
N VAL A 417 -6.82 7.74 -9.60
CA VAL A 417 -6.19 6.87 -8.61
C VAL A 417 -7.00 6.87 -7.32
N PHE A 418 -7.15 5.69 -6.73
CA PHE A 418 -7.97 5.43 -5.55
C PHE A 418 -7.16 4.57 -4.58
N PRO A 419 -6.40 5.19 -3.65
CA PRO A 419 -5.76 4.46 -2.57
C PRO A 419 -6.75 3.56 -1.83
N PHE A 420 -6.41 2.26 -1.74
CA PHE A 420 -7.10 1.28 -0.91
C PHE A 420 -6.40 1.24 0.44
N THR A 421 -6.76 2.16 1.32
CA THR A 421 -6.03 2.38 2.58
C THR A 421 -6.97 2.90 3.68
N ILE A 422 -6.63 2.62 4.93
CA ILE A 422 -7.45 3.01 6.10
C ILE A 422 -7.09 4.43 6.50
N LEU A 423 -8.05 5.35 6.39
CA LEU A 423 -7.84 6.78 6.68
C LEU A 423 -8.15 7.21 8.11
N PHE A 424 -8.73 6.34 8.92
CA PHE A 424 -9.22 6.66 10.27
C PHE A 424 -8.77 5.61 11.28
N TYR A 425 -8.53 6.00 12.54
CA TYR A 425 -8.15 5.07 13.60
C TYR A 425 -9.35 4.24 14.08
N ASN A 426 -10.54 4.83 14.22
CA ASN A 426 -11.70 4.16 14.80
C ASN A 426 -12.82 4.00 13.77
N TRP A 427 -13.52 2.85 13.82
CA TRP A 427 -14.64 2.54 12.92
C TRP A 427 -15.83 1.93 13.65
N ASP A 428 -15.60 0.99 14.57
CA ASP A 428 -16.66 0.16 15.18
C ASP A 428 -17.11 0.63 16.57
N SER A 429 -16.26 1.36 17.28
CA SER A 429 -16.46 1.86 18.65
C SER A 429 -16.91 3.33 18.70
N ILE A 430 -17.43 3.84 17.58
CA ILE A 430 -17.79 5.25 17.40
C ILE A 430 -19.28 5.50 17.65
N GLU A 431 -19.61 6.67 18.18
CA GLU A 431 -21.01 7.13 18.35
C GLU A 431 -21.37 8.22 17.32
N LYS A 432 -20.37 8.93 16.80
CA LYS A 432 -20.49 9.99 15.79
C LYS A 432 -19.25 10.04 14.89
N PHE A 433 -19.34 10.77 13.78
CA PHE A 433 -18.23 10.90 12.81
C PHE A 433 -16.92 11.40 13.44
N ALA A 434 -16.99 12.38 14.36
CA ALA A 434 -15.82 12.93 15.02
C ALA A 434 -14.96 11.88 15.77
N ASP A 435 -15.57 10.77 16.20
CA ASP A 435 -14.86 9.72 16.93
C ASP A 435 -13.99 8.86 16.02
N MET A 436 -14.17 8.92 14.68
CA MET A 436 -13.37 8.15 13.72
C MET A 436 -11.87 8.48 13.80
N LYS A 437 -11.52 9.73 14.16
CA LYS A 437 -10.14 10.25 14.28
C LYS A 437 -9.28 10.04 13.01
N PRO A 438 -9.15 11.07 12.15
CA PRO A 438 -8.32 11.00 10.94
C PRO A 438 -6.86 10.62 11.23
N LYS A 439 -6.28 9.79 10.36
CA LYS A 439 -4.86 9.43 10.39
C LYS A 439 -4.00 10.46 9.66
N PRO A 440 -2.67 10.50 9.91
CA PRO A 440 -1.73 11.33 9.14
C PRO A 440 -1.79 11.11 7.61
N ALA A 441 -2.27 9.94 7.17
CA ALA A 441 -2.57 9.66 5.77
C ALA A 441 -3.60 10.62 5.13
N THR A 442 -4.57 11.12 5.90
CA THR A 442 -5.59 12.07 5.40
C THR A 442 -4.99 13.43 5.03
N GLU A 443 -4.01 13.90 5.82
CA GLU A 443 -3.26 15.12 5.49
C GLU A 443 -2.43 14.93 4.21
N GLN A 444 -1.85 13.74 4.01
CA GLN A 444 -1.15 13.47 2.74
C GLN A 444 -2.12 13.43 1.56
N VAL A 445 -3.31 12.84 1.70
CA VAL A 445 -4.35 12.88 0.66
C VAL A 445 -4.73 14.34 0.35
N LYS A 446 -4.96 15.15 1.39
CA LYS A 446 -5.27 16.58 1.25
C LYS A 446 -4.21 17.32 0.43
N ILE A 447 -2.93 17.05 0.69
CA ILE A 447 -1.81 17.63 -0.06
C ILE A 447 -1.78 17.13 -1.51
N SER A 448 -1.77 15.82 -1.73
CA SER A 448 -1.64 15.22 -3.06
C SER A 448 -2.82 15.54 -3.99
N TYR A 449 -4.00 15.76 -3.42
CA TYR A 449 -5.24 16.01 -4.16
C TYR A 449 -5.61 17.49 -4.26
N GLN A 450 -4.76 18.43 -3.80
CA GLN A 450 -4.98 19.86 -4.03
C GLN A 450 -5.37 20.12 -5.49
N PRO A 451 -6.42 20.93 -5.76
CA PRO A 451 -6.89 21.20 -7.13
C PRO A 451 -5.74 21.67 -8.02
N VAL A 452 -4.98 22.65 -7.54
CA VAL A 452 -3.64 22.94 -8.05
C VAL A 452 -2.61 22.24 -7.17
N LEU A 453 -1.83 21.31 -7.75
CA LEU A 453 -0.80 20.57 -7.02
C LEU A 453 0.58 21.05 -7.41
N LEU A 454 1.32 21.55 -6.41
CA LEU A 454 2.77 21.53 -6.41
C LEU A 454 3.23 20.15 -5.94
N SER A 455 4.04 19.46 -6.72
CA SER A 455 4.68 18.22 -6.32
C SER A 455 6.18 18.26 -6.60
N TRP A 456 6.96 17.80 -5.62
CA TRP A 456 8.41 17.75 -5.69
C TRP A 456 8.86 16.39 -6.23
N GLU A 457 9.58 16.40 -7.36
CA GLU A 457 10.40 15.29 -7.81
C GLU A 457 11.84 15.55 -7.36
N CYS A 458 12.29 14.77 -6.36
CA CYS A 458 13.64 14.86 -5.81
C CYS A 458 14.12 13.46 -5.47
N TYR A 459 15.29 13.10 -6.03
CA TYR A 459 15.95 11.81 -5.81
C TYR A 459 17.24 11.95 -5.00
N THR A 460 17.47 13.10 -4.36
CA THR A 460 18.65 13.39 -3.53
C THR A 460 18.26 13.68 -2.06
N PRO A 461 17.71 12.70 -1.32
CA PRO A 461 17.19 12.91 0.03
C PRO A 461 18.28 13.17 1.08
N ASN A 462 19.53 12.71 0.88
CA ASN A 462 20.64 12.93 1.80
C ASN A 462 21.74 13.74 1.13
N VAL A 463 22.10 14.90 1.66
CA VAL A 463 23.03 15.82 0.99
C VAL A 463 24.01 16.43 1.97
N TYR A 464 25.16 16.85 1.48
CA TYR A 464 26.10 17.64 2.28
C TYR A 464 25.63 19.09 2.41
N ALA A 465 25.94 19.73 3.54
CA ALA A 465 25.91 21.19 3.64
C ALA A 465 26.79 21.80 2.54
N GLY A 466 26.30 22.85 1.88
CA GLY A 466 26.98 23.41 0.71
C GLY A 466 26.74 22.66 -0.62
N ALA A 467 26.06 21.51 -0.63
CA ALA A 467 25.75 20.82 -1.90
C ALA A 467 24.68 21.57 -2.71
N THR A 468 24.53 21.20 -3.98
CA THR A 468 23.41 21.66 -4.82
C THR A 468 22.38 20.55 -4.89
N VAL A 469 21.17 20.81 -4.37
CA VAL A 469 20.03 19.90 -4.51
C VAL A 469 19.40 20.11 -5.88
N LYS A 470 19.41 19.08 -6.71
CA LYS A 470 18.71 19.05 -8.00
C LYS A 470 17.31 18.50 -7.76
N THR A 471 16.28 19.27 -8.12
CA THR A 471 14.88 18.87 -7.97
C THR A 471 14.02 19.46 -9.07
N ILE A 472 12.89 18.84 -9.38
CA ILE A 472 11.87 19.36 -10.29
C ILE A 472 10.62 19.68 -9.48
N ALA A 473 10.10 20.90 -9.66
CA ALA A 473 8.79 21.30 -9.17
C ALA A 473 7.76 21.11 -10.28
N HIS A 474 6.81 20.19 -10.09
CA HIS A 474 5.65 20.01 -10.97
C HIS A 474 4.48 20.84 -10.47
N ILE A 475 3.96 21.73 -11.29
CA ILE A 475 2.75 22.51 -11.03
C ILE A 475 1.65 21.95 -11.93
N ILE A 476 0.65 21.32 -11.33
CA ILE A 476 -0.39 20.57 -12.04
C ILE A 476 -1.73 21.24 -11.77
N ASN A 477 -2.44 21.64 -12.84
CA ASN A 477 -3.70 22.36 -12.73
C ASN A 477 -4.91 21.43 -12.95
N ASP A 478 -5.52 20.96 -11.87
CA ASP A 478 -6.84 20.31 -11.85
C ASP A 478 -7.84 21.13 -11.03
N ASP A 479 -7.82 22.46 -11.23
CA ASP A 479 -8.69 23.39 -10.53
C ASP A 479 -10.16 22.94 -10.55
N ASN A 480 -10.84 23.05 -9.41
CA ASN A 480 -12.18 22.49 -9.25
C ASN A 480 -13.24 23.23 -10.09
N ASP A 481 -12.96 24.48 -10.48
CA ASP A 481 -13.83 25.32 -11.31
C ASP A 481 -13.40 25.37 -12.78
N PHE A 482 -12.46 24.50 -13.17
CA PHE A 482 -11.90 24.42 -14.52
C PHE A 482 -11.17 25.69 -14.97
N SER A 483 -10.53 26.39 -14.03
CA SER A 483 -9.87 27.67 -14.28
C SER A 483 -8.42 27.54 -14.72
N ASP A 484 -7.97 28.49 -15.54
CA ASP A 484 -6.55 28.68 -15.83
C ASP A 484 -5.82 29.35 -14.65
N ILE A 485 -4.55 29.04 -14.46
CA ILE A 485 -3.67 29.75 -13.53
C ILE A 485 -2.96 30.86 -14.30
N LYS A 486 -3.07 32.09 -13.79
CA LYS A 486 -2.48 33.29 -14.39
C LYS A 486 -1.57 34.00 -13.42
N ASN A 487 -0.44 34.52 -13.90
CA ASN A 487 0.47 35.35 -13.11
C ASN A 487 0.98 34.73 -11.79
N ALA A 488 1.04 33.40 -11.68
CA ALA A 488 1.46 32.74 -10.46
C ALA A 488 2.99 32.78 -10.23
N THR A 489 3.41 32.57 -8.97
CA THR A 489 4.81 32.51 -8.55
C THR A 489 5.02 31.32 -7.63
N LEU A 490 6.05 30.52 -7.88
CA LEU A 490 6.53 29.51 -6.94
C LEU A 490 7.50 30.17 -5.95
N ILE A 491 7.20 30.10 -4.65
CA ILE A 491 8.13 30.47 -3.57
C ILE A 491 8.58 29.17 -2.90
N TYR A 492 9.88 29.00 -2.71
CA TYR A 492 10.43 27.85 -2.01
C TYR A 492 11.38 28.26 -0.88
N GLU A 493 11.30 27.55 0.23
CA GLU A 493 12.03 27.80 1.47
C GLU A 493 12.64 26.49 1.97
N LEU A 494 13.91 26.50 2.37
CA LEU A 494 14.49 25.42 3.16
C LEU A 494 14.36 25.78 4.63
N LYS A 495 13.81 24.87 5.43
CA LYS A 495 13.60 25.05 6.87
C LYS A 495 14.33 23.99 7.65
N ASP A 496 14.93 24.38 8.77
CA ASP A 496 15.48 23.42 9.73
C ASP A 496 14.38 22.75 10.57
N LYS A 497 14.78 21.85 11.48
CA LYS A 497 13.87 21.17 12.42
C LYS A 497 13.12 22.10 13.38
N THR A 498 13.53 23.36 13.53
CA THR A 498 12.84 24.39 14.33
C THR A 498 11.87 25.22 13.47
N HIS A 499 11.73 24.87 12.19
CA HIS A 499 11.00 25.60 11.16
C HIS A 499 11.57 26.98 10.83
N THR A 500 12.83 27.25 11.21
CA THR A 500 13.55 28.47 10.83
C THR A 500 13.95 28.39 9.36
N VAL A 501 13.67 29.44 8.61
CA VAL A 501 14.03 29.54 7.19
C VAL A 501 15.52 29.83 7.07
N VAL A 502 16.26 28.89 6.47
CA VAL A 502 17.71 29.01 6.24
C VAL A 502 18.06 29.33 4.78
N LEU A 503 17.11 29.14 3.87
CA LEU A 503 17.19 29.54 2.46
C LEU A 503 15.79 29.87 1.96
N LYS A 504 15.67 30.88 1.10
CA LYS A 504 14.42 31.27 0.45
C LYS A 504 14.68 31.86 -0.93
N ASP A 505 13.85 31.48 -1.89
CA ASP A 505 13.88 32.03 -3.24
C ASP A 505 12.52 31.85 -3.94
N SER A 506 12.38 32.37 -5.16
CA SER A 506 11.13 32.32 -5.93
C SER A 506 11.34 32.31 -7.44
N VAL A 507 10.41 31.71 -8.17
CA VAL A 507 10.40 31.64 -9.64
C VAL A 507 9.01 32.03 -10.15
N LYS A 508 8.96 32.95 -11.13
CA LYS A 508 7.72 33.30 -11.82
C LYS A 508 7.26 32.12 -12.69
N LEU A 509 5.99 31.73 -12.56
CA LEU A 509 5.40 30.67 -13.37
C LEU A 509 4.87 31.22 -14.69
N LYS A 510 4.80 30.35 -15.70
CA LYS A 510 4.07 30.67 -16.93
C LYS A 510 2.58 30.54 -16.64
N ASP A 511 1.77 31.23 -17.42
CA ASP A 511 0.33 30.99 -17.40
C ASP A 511 0.07 29.53 -17.76
N LEU A 512 -0.73 28.85 -16.94
CA LEU A 512 -0.97 27.42 -17.04
C LEU A 512 -2.46 27.15 -17.28
N PRO A 513 -2.85 26.68 -18.47
CA PRO A 513 -4.24 26.34 -18.76
C PRO A 513 -4.80 25.27 -17.82
N TYR A 514 -6.13 25.21 -17.70
CA TYR A 514 -6.79 24.09 -17.03
C TYR A 514 -6.36 22.74 -17.62
N TYR A 515 -6.17 21.75 -16.75
CA TYR A 515 -5.73 20.39 -17.05
C TYR A 515 -4.28 20.25 -17.55
N ALA A 516 -3.52 21.34 -17.63
CA ALA A 516 -2.12 21.33 -18.02
C ALA A 516 -1.18 21.16 -16.81
N GLU A 517 0.10 20.92 -17.12
CA GLU A 517 1.19 20.76 -16.16
C GLU A 517 2.41 21.59 -16.59
N GLN A 518 3.17 22.11 -15.62
CA GLN A 518 4.45 22.78 -15.83
C GLN A 518 5.51 22.19 -14.89
N SER A 519 6.58 21.65 -15.46
CA SER A 519 7.78 21.20 -14.74
C SER A 519 8.85 22.30 -14.71
N LEU A 520 9.44 22.53 -13.54
CA LEU A 520 10.54 23.47 -13.33
C LEU A 520 11.73 22.78 -12.68
N SER A 521 12.81 22.59 -13.43
CA SER A 521 14.08 22.11 -12.87
C SER A 521 14.76 23.21 -12.06
N LEU A 522 15.03 22.93 -10.79
CA LEU A 522 15.68 23.84 -9.84
C LEU A 522 17.00 23.26 -9.35
N ASN A 523 18.02 24.12 -9.28
CA ASN A 523 19.33 23.83 -8.72
C ASN A 523 19.51 24.65 -7.44
N ILE A 524 19.17 24.07 -6.28
CA ILE A 524 19.14 24.78 -5.00
C ILE A 524 20.49 24.61 -4.31
N LYS A 525 21.31 25.67 -4.32
CA LYS A 525 22.60 25.69 -3.61
C LYS A 525 22.36 25.86 -2.10
N LEU A 526 22.70 24.83 -1.32
CA LEU A 526 22.56 24.87 0.14
C LEU A 526 23.63 25.75 0.78
N PRO A 527 23.33 26.43 1.91
CA PRO A 527 24.34 27.10 2.71
C PRO A 527 25.45 26.14 3.18
N GLU A 528 26.71 26.60 3.23
CA GLU A 528 27.86 25.76 3.59
C GLU A 528 27.91 25.37 5.08
N LYS A 529 27.32 26.19 5.95
CA LYS A 529 27.40 26.06 7.42
C LYS A 529 26.09 25.58 8.04
N LEU A 530 25.37 24.68 7.35
CA LEU A 530 24.22 24.00 7.94
C LEU A 530 24.69 22.93 8.93
N THR A 531 23.97 22.76 10.04
CA THR A 531 24.23 21.68 11.01
C THR A 531 23.60 20.39 10.53
N THR A 532 24.23 19.25 10.87
CA THR A 532 23.65 17.94 10.58
C THR A 532 22.23 17.79 11.15
N GLY A 533 21.28 17.34 10.34
CA GLY A 533 19.91 17.07 10.78
C GLY A 533 18.88 17.04 9.65
N ASP A 534 17.62 16.94 10.05
CA ASP A 534 16.48 16.96 9.14
C ASP A 534 16.07 18.40 8.78
N TYR A 535 15.75 18.59 7.50
CA TYR A 535 15.30 19.84 6.90
C TYR A 535 14.07 19.59 6.03
N GLU A 536 13.32 20.65 5.76
CA GLU A 536 12.14 20.64 4.91
C GLU A 536 12.29 21.65 3.78
N LEU A 537 12.26 21.17 2.53
CA LEU A 537 12.07 22.00 1.34
C LEU A 537 10.56 22.24 1.18
N VAL A 538 10.11 23.42 1.57
CA VAL A 538 8.71 23.85 1.52
C VAL A 538 8.49 24.71 0.28
N GLY A 539 7.56 24.33 -0.58
CA GLY A 539 7.14 25.12 -1.73
C GLY A 539 5.71 25.62 -1.61
N LYS A 540 5.46 26.79 -2.19
CA LYS A 540 4.13 27.44 -2.27
C LYS A 540 3.93 28.01 -3.65
N VAL A 541 2.81 27.70 -4.30
CA VAL A 541 2.36 28.39 -5.51
C VAL A 541 1.43 29.51 -5.09
N MET A 542 1.81 30.75 -5.42
CA MET A 542 1.10 31.97 -5.09
C MET A 542 0.38 32.50 -6.33
N SER A 543 -0.92 32.79 -6.20
CA SER A 543 -1.69 33.58 -7.18
C SER A 543 -2.07 34.91 -6.51
N GLY A 544 -1.37 35.98 -6.88
CA GLY A 544 -1.43 37.23 -6.11
C GLY A 544 -0.96 37.01 -4.66
N ALA A 545 -1.83 37.29 -3.69
CA ALA A 545 -1.55 37.08 -2.27
C ALA A 545 -1.97 35.68 -1.75
N GLU A 546 -2.71 34.91 -2.55
CA GLU A 546 -3.27 33.62 -2.14
C GLU A 546 -2.30 32.46 -2.39
N THR A 547 -2.12 31.58 -1.41
CA THR A 547 -1.43 30.30 -1.62
C THR A 547 -2.44 29.28 -2.16
N ILE A 548 -2.36 28.99 -3.46
CA ILE A 548 -3.25 28.02 -4.12
C ILE A 548 -2.71 26.59 -4.07
N SER A 549 -1.42 26.42 -3.75
CA SER A 549 -0.83 25.11 -3.50
C SER A 549 0.35 25.18 -2.53
N LYS A 550 0.51 24.18 -1.68
CA LYS A 550 1.68 24.02 -0.80
C LYS A 550 2.09 22.55 -0.70
N ASN A 551 3.38 22.25 -0.82
CA ASN A 551 3.91 20.90 -0.62
C ASN A 551 5.34 20.95 -0.07
N THR A 552 5.75 19.89 0.63
CA THR A 552 7.04 19.80 1.32
C THR A 552 7.77 18.53 0.92
N TYR A 553 9.09 18.60 0.79
CA TYR A 553 9.99 17.45 0.66
C TYR A 553 10.98 17.44 1.83
N LYS A 554 11.20 16.28 2.44
CA LYS A 554 12.12 16.12 3.58
C LYS A 554 13.53 15.83 3.06
N LEU A 555 14.53 16.50 3.63
CA LEU A 555 15.95 16.33 3.33
C LEU A 555 16.71 16.03 4.62
N PHE A 556 17.71 15.16 4.53
CA PHE A 556 18.76 15.07 5.54
C PHE A 556 19.97 15.83 5.04
N VAL A 557 20.46 16.78 5.84
CA VAL A 557 21.68 17.54 5.53
C VAL A 557 22.76 17.11 6.50
N ALA A 558 23.95 16.78 5.99
CA ALA A 558 25.12 16.44 6.78
C ALA A 558 26.18 17.54 6.70
N ASP A 559 26.70 17.97 7.85
CA ASP A 559 27.87 18.83 7.90
C ASP A 559 29.18 18.04 7.68
N LYS A 560 30.32 18.74 7.69
CA LYS A 560 31.65 18.15 7.48
C LYS A 560 32.08 17.19 8.60
N LEU A 561 31.56 17.33 9.81
CA LEU A 561 31.89 16.46 10.95
C LEU A 561 31.17 15.10 10.85
N PHE A 562 30.06 15.04 10.12
CA PHE A 562 29.32 13.79 9.93
C PHE A 562 30.20 12.66 9.38
N THR A 563 31.11 12.96 8.46
CA THR A 563 32.06 11.99 7.88
C THR A 563 33.46 12.05 8.49
N ALA A 564 33.64 12.74 9.62
CA ALA A 564 34.92 12.76 10.34
C ALA A 564 35.11 11.49 11.19
N VAL A 565 35.47 10.38 10.53
CA VAL A 565 35.74 9.08 11.16
C VAL A 565 37.19 8.69 10.95
N THR A 566 37.85 8.24 12.01
CA THR A 566 39.22 7.70 11.92
C THR A 566 39.18 6.25 11.44
N THR A 567 39.95 5.94 10.40
CA THR A 567 40.07 4.60 9.82
C THR A 567 41.49 4.05 9.98
N THR A 568 41.63 2.72 9.99
CA THR A 568 42.93 2.05 9.90
C THR A 568 43.40 2.03 8.44
N PRO A 569 44.73 1.99 8.18
CA PRO A 569 45.23 1.55 6.89
C PRO A 569 44.74 0.13 6.54
N VAL A 570 44.38 -0.08 5.27
CA VAL A 570 43.89 -1.38 4.78
C VAL A 570 44.65 -1.85 3.54
N LEU A 571 44.63 -3.15 3.28
CA LEU A 571 44.97 -3.69 1.97
C LEU A 571 43.74 -3.62 1.07
N LEU A 572 43.83 -3.00 -0.11
CA LEU A 572 42.72 -2.87 -1.06
C LEU A 572 42.97 -3.74 -2.29
N TYR A 573 42.01 -4.62 -2.61
CA TYR A 573 41.92 -5.33 -3.86
C TYR A 573 40.71 -4.83 -4.66
N ASP A 574 40.93 -3.92 -5.61
CA ASP A 574 39.84 -3.25 -6.35
C ASP A 574 40.15 -3.17 -7.85
N LYS A 575 39.96 -4.29 -8.56
CA LYS A 575 40.16 -4.32 -10.02
C LYS A 575 39.19 -3.42 -10.78
N ALA A 576 38.00 -3.16 -10.24
CA ALA A 576 37.01 -2.28 -10.86
C ALA A 576 37.37 -0.79 -10.72
N GLY A 577 38.20 -0.41 -9.74
CA GLY A 577 38.70 0.95 -9.52
C GLY A 577 37.71 1.93 -8.85
N ALA A 578 36.43 1.57 -8.73
CA ALA A 578 35.41 2.43 -8.13
C ALA A 578 35.65 2.63 -6.62
N THR A 579 36.06 1.58 -5.92
CA THR A 579 36.32 1.61 -4.47
C THR A 579 37.55 2.44 -4.15
N LYS A 580 38.59 2.32 -4.98
CA LYS A 580 39.80 3.12 -4.90
C LYS A 580 39.47 4.62 -4.96
N LYS A 581 38.64 5.01 -5.93
CA LYS A 581 38.17 6.40 -6.07
C LYS A 581 37.38 6.86 -4.83
N ALA A 582 36.53 6.00 -4.28
CA ALA A 582 35.82 6.28 -3.02
C ALA A 582 36.78 6.47 -1.84
N PHE A 583 37.82 5.63 -1.72
CA PHE A 583 38.82 5.74 -0.66
C PHE A 583 39.65 7.02 -0.79
N ASP A 584 40.05 7.37 -2.01
CA ASP A 584 40.75 8.63 -2.30
C ASP A 584 39.90 9.84 -1.87
N ASN A 585 38.59 9.84 -2.18
CA ASN A 585 37.65 10.90 -1.80
C ASN A 585 37.47 11.02 -0.28
N LEU A 586 37.42 9.89 0.44
CA LEU A 586 37.26 9.84 1.90
C LEU A 586 38.59 9.89 2.66
N GLN A 587 39.71 9.96 1.95
CA GLN A 587 41.06 9.94 2.51
C GLN A 587 41.36 8.69 3.36
N ILE A 588 40.71 7.56 3.06
CA ILE A 588 41.00 6.26 3.67
C ILE A 588 42.39 5.81 3.19
N LYS A 589 43.27 5.44 4.12
CA LYS A 589 44.63 4.99 3.78
C LYS A 589 44.58 3.54 3.31
N TYR A 590 45.18 3.24 2.16
CA TYR A 590 45.26 1.89 1.65
C TYR A 590 46.59 1.60 0.95
N THR A 591 46.94 0.31 0.88
CA THR A 591 47.95 -0.24 -0.03
C THR A 591 47.23 -1.14 -1.04
N GLU A 592 47.57 -1.05 -2.33
CA GLU A 592 46.93 -1.88 -3.35
C GLU A 592 47.52 -3.29 -3.39
N ALA A 593 46.65 -4.29 -3.44
CA ALA A 593 47.03 -5.68 -3.69
C ALA A 593 47.05 -5.98 -5.20
N SER A 594 48.25 -6.17 -5.76
CA SER A 594 48.43 -6.68 -7.13
C SER A 594 48.48 -8.22 -7.19
N SER A 595 48.72 -8.89 -6.06
CA SER A 595 48.66 -10.36 -5.90
C SER A 595 48.44 -10.73 -4.43
N PHE A 596 47.73 -11.82 -4.12
CA PHE A 596 47.36 -12.17 -2.74
C PHE A 596 48.50 -12.78 -1.91
N ASN A 597 49.37 -13.60 -2.52
CA ASN A 597 50.36 -14.39 -1.77
C ASN A 597 51.47 -13.59 -1.07
N LYS A 598 51.78 -12.37 -1.54
CA LYS A 598 52.77 -11.48 -0.90
C LYS A 598 52.14 -10.29 -0.18
N SER A 599 50.99 -9.81 -0.64
CA SER A 599 50.43 -8.54 -0.17
C SER A 599 49.65 -8.67 1.14
N ILE A 600 49.19 -9.88 1.51
CA ILE A 600 48.35 -10.10 2.70
C ILE A 600 49.16 -10.28 3.99
N GLU A 601 50.47 -10.52 3.89
CA GLU A 601 51.35 -10.70 5.04
C GLU A 601 51.52 -9.38 5.82
N GLY A 602 51.38 -9.43 7.14
CA GLY A 602 51.48 -8.25 8.02
C GLY A 602 50.28 -7.29 7.98
N GLN A 603 49.25 -7.60 7.19
CA GLN A 603 48.01 -6.83 7.15
C GLN A 603 47.03 -7.30 8.22
N ASN A 604 46.12 -6.43 8.64
CA ASN A 604 45.02 -6.77 9.57
C ASN A 604 43.65 -6.75 8.88
N VAL A 605 43.50 -5.90 7.86
CA VAL A 605 42.24 -5.70 7.13
C VAL A 605 42.50 -5.76 5.63
N LEU A 606 41.74 -6.61 4.93
CA LEU A 606 41.66 -6.66 3.48
C LEU A 606 40.27 -6.16 3.05
N VAL A 607 40.24 -5.24 2.10
CA VAL A 607 39.00 -4.80 1.44
C VAL A 607 38.99 -5.34 0.01
N ILE A 608 37.95 -6.09 -0.32
CA ILE A 608 37.61 -6.46 -1.70
C ILE A 608 36.64 -5.40 -2.20
N GLY A 609 37.07 -4.66 -3.22
CA GLY A 609 36.30 -3.59 -3.82
C GLY A 609 35.02 -4.08 -4.49
N GLU A 610 34.10 -3.15 -4.76
CA GLU A 610 32.86 -3.48 -5.46
C GLU A 610 33.13 -4.14 -6.81
N ASN A 611 32.40 -5.22 -7.09
CA ASN A 611 32.52 -6.01 -8.32
C ASN A 611 33.99 -6.30 -8.69
N SER A 612 34.82 -6.61 -7.70
CA SER A 612 36.24 -6.90 -7.89
C SER A 612 36.61 -8.35 -7.60
N ALA A 613 35.68 -9.16 -7.06
CA ALA A 613 35.94 -10.59 -6.86
C ALA A 613 36.04 -11.31 -8.21
N ASP A 614 37.19 -11.90 -8.50
CA ASP A 614 37.50 -12.51 -9.78
C ASP A 614 38.18 -13.89 -9.62
N LYS A 615 38.59 -14.49 -10.73
CA LYS A 615 39.28 -15.79 -10.71
C LYS A 615 40.58 -15.76 -9.90
N SER A 616 41.32 -14.65 -9.91
CA SER A 616 42.55 -14.53 -9.12
C SER A 616 42.25 -14.62 -7.63
N LEU A 617 41.14 -14.03 -7.17
CA LEU A 617 40.70 -14.13 -5.79
C LEU A 617 40.33 -15.56 -5.41
N SER A 618 39.54 -16.27 -6.25
CA SER A 618 39.15 -17.65 -5.97
C SER A 618 40.32 -18.64 -6.06
N ASP A 619 41.25 -18.44 -7.00
CA ASP A 619 42.48 -19.25 -7.12
C ASP A 619 43.38 -19.12 -5.87
N ASN A 620 43.31 -17.98 -5.16
CA ASN A 620 44.07 -17.73 -3.92
C ASN A 620 43.24 -17.90 -2.63
N ALA A 621 42.05 -18.50 -2.73
CA ALA A 621 41.11 -18.62 -1.61
C ALA A 621 41.72 -19.31 -0.38
N VAL A 622 42.61 -20.30 -0.57
CA VAL A 622 43.28 -21.01 0.53
C VAL A 622 44.11 -20.06 1.40
N GLY A 623 44.90 -19.18 0.77
CA GLY A 623 45.73 -18.20 1.49
C GLY A 623 44.88 -17.16 2.21
N ILE A 624 43.82 -16.68 1.56
CA ILE A 624 42.91 -15.69 2.14
C ILE A 624 42.10 -16.31 3.31
N LYS A 625 41.63 -17.55 3.19
CA LYS A 625 40.97 -18.27 4.29
C LYS A 625 41.90 -18.46 5.49
N LYS A 626 43.19 -18.75 5.23
CA LYS A 626 44.21 -18.83 6.29
C LYS A 626 44.46 -17.48 6.96
N PHE A 627 44.46 -16.40 6.19
CA PHE A 627 44.52 -15.04 6.74
C PHE A 627 43.34 -14.76 7.67
N ILE A 628 42.11 -15.07 7.24
CA ILE A 628 40.90 -14.91 8.05
C ILE A 628 41.00 -15.77 9.32
N SER A 629 41.31 -17.05 9.21
CA SER A 629 41.36 -17.97 10.36
C SER A 629 42.39 -17.55 11.42
N ASN A 630 43.46 -16.85 11.01
CA ASN A 630 44.49 -16.32 11.89
C ASN A 630 44.15 -14.98 12.57
N GLY A 631 42.98 -14.39 12.29
CA GLY A 631 42.54 -13.13 12.88
C GLY A 631 42.43 -11.96 11.90
N GLY A 632 42.79 -12.17 10.64
CA GLY A 632 42.59 -11.19 9.58
C GLY A 632 41.11 -10.92 9.33
N ARG A 633 40.77 -9.68 8.98
CA ARG A 633 39.40 -9.28 8.70
C ARG A 633 39.26 -8.87 7.25
N VAL A 634 38.17 -9.30 6.63
CA VAL A 634 37.87 -8.99 5.23
C VAL A 634 36.57 -8.20 5.16
N ILE A 635 36.57 -7.10 4.41
CA ILE A 635 35.34 -6.43 3.96
C ILE A 635 35.19 -6.74 2.48
N SER A 636 34.16 -7.47 2.11
CA SER A 636 33.71 -7.58 0.73
C SER A 636 32.60 -6.58 0.49
N LEU A 637 32.90 -5.54 -0.28
CA LEU A 637 31.87 -4.62 -0.79
C LEU A 637 31.00 -5.33 -1.84
N ARG A 638 29.96 -4.66 -2.33
CA ARG A 638 28.95 -5.25 -3.23
C ARG A 638 29.53 -6.05 -4.38
N GLN A 639 29.05 -7.28 -4.53
CA GLN A 639 29.33 -8.15 -5.66
C GLN A 639 28.01 -8.53 -6.36
N ASP A 640 27.93 -8.32 -7.67
CA ASP A 640 26.86 -8.87 -8.49
C ASP A 640 26.95 -10.41 -8.61
N SER A 641 26.00 -11.03 -9.31
CA SER A 641 25.92 -12.49 -9.42
C SER A 641 27.15 -13.15 -10.07
N VAL A 642 27.89 -12.46 -10.93
CA VAL A 642 29.11 -12.99 -11.55
C VAL A 642 30.26 -12.99 -10.56
N HIS A 643 30.44 -11.88 -9.84
CA HIS A 643 31.52 -11.71 -8.89
C HIS A 643 31.26 -12.46 -7.56
N MET A 644 29.99 -12.60 -7.15
CA MET A 644 29.62 -13.37 -5.95
C MET A 644 30.02 -14.84 -6.07
N ALA A 645 29.93 -15.43 -7.27
CA ALA A 645 30.38 -16.80 -7.50
C ALA A 645 31.87 -16.98 -7.15
N MET A 646 32.70 -15.97 -7.42
CA MET A 646 34.12 -15.97 -7.05
C MET A 646 34.33 -15.69 -5.56
N LEU A 647 33.54 -14.78 -4.97
CA LEU A 647 33.60 -14.48 -3.54
C LEU A 647 33.24 -15.70 -2.68
N ASN A 648 32.27 -16.52 -3.11
CA ASN A 648 31.83 -17.72 -2.41
C ASN A 648 32.98 -18.72 -2.16
N ALA A 649 34.07 -18.67 -2.93
CA ALA A 649 35.27 -19.46 -2.66
C ALA A 649 35.92 -19.14 -1.30
N LEU A 650 35.69 -17.94 -0.74
CA LEU A 650 36.21 -17.47 0.55
C LEU A 650 35.27 -17.78 1.73
N LEU A 651 33.97 -17.94 1.48
CA LEU A 651 32.97 -18.05 2.54
C LEU A 651 32.96 -19.43 3.18
N VAL A 652 32.55 -19.48 4.44
CA VAL A 652 32.28 -20.74 5.16
C VAL A 652 30.92 -21.27 4.70
N ASN A 653 29.93 -20.39 4.66
CA ASN A 653 28.59 -20.66 4.16
C ASN A 653 28.39 -19.83 2.88
N PRO A 654 28.42 -20.45 1.68
CA PRO A 654 28.16 -19.74 0.43
C PRO A 654 26.80 -19.03 0.45
N VAL A 655 26.70 -17.89 -0.22
CA VAL A 655 25.45 -17.12 -0.33
C VAL A 655 24.96 -17.08 -1.77
N GLY A 656 23.64 -16.95 -1.93
CA GLY A 656 23.00 -16.80 -3.24
C GLY A 656 22.64 -15.36 -3.58
N ASN A 657 22.69 -15.00 -4.86
CA ASN A 657 22.12 -13.76 -5.41
C ASN A 657 20.96 -14.12 -6.36
N THR A 658 19.97 -13.25 -6.45
CA THR A 658 18.89 -13.37 -7.45
C THR A 658 19.00 -12.26 -8.49
N ASN A 659 18.30 -12.43 -9.62
CA ASN A 659 18.14 -11.38 -10.63
C ASN A 659 16.79 -10.64 -10.52
N THR A 660 15.99 -10.93 -9.49
CA THR A 660 14.62 -10.40 -9.35
C THR A 660 14.67 -8.96 -8.86
N ASN A 661 14.19 -8.01 -9.64
CA ASN A 661 14.15 -6.60 -9.22
C ASN A 661 12.89 -6.31 -8.37
N ILE A 662 13.06 -5.59 -7.25
CA ILE A 662 11.95 -5.14 -6.40
C ILE A 662 11.06 -4.09 -7.09
N ASP A 663 11.55 -3.42 -8.14
CA ASP A 663 10.79 -2.43 -8.91
C ASP A 663 10.03 -3.03 -10.11
N ASN A 664 9.80 -4.34 -10.08
CA ASN A 664 9.09 -5.07 -11.13
C ASN A 664 7.58 -4.75 -11.09
N PRO A 665 6.99 -4.23 -12.19
CA PRO A 665 5.56 -3.93 -12.25
C PRO A 665 4.67 -5.14 -12.52
N VAL A 666 5.25 -6.29 -12.89
CA VAL A 666 4.51 -7.50 -13.26
C VAL A 666 3.73 -8.05 -12.07
N TYR A 667 2.47 -8.43 -12.33
CA TYR A 667 1.63 -9.16 -11.40
C TYR A 667 1.17 -10.47 -12.05
N PRO A 668 1.28 -11.62 -11.37
CA PRO A 668 1.80 -11.81 -10.00
C PRO A 668 3.31 -11.59 -9.90
N VAL A 669 3.78 -11.32 -8.69
CA VAL A 669 5.23 -11.17 -8.42
C VAL A 669 5.89 -12.54 -8.27
N SER A 670 7.16 -12.63 -8.69
CA SER A 670 7.97 -13.84 -8.53
C SER A 670 8.09 -14.24 -7.05
N ASN A 671 8.06 -15.54 -6.77
CA ASN A 671 8.36 -16.07 -5.44
C ASN A 671 9.85 -16.03 -5.08
N LYS A 672 10.72 -15.57 -5.99
CA LYS A 672 12.16 -15.44 -5.75
C LYS A 672 12.45 -14.22 -4.88
N SER A 673 13.46 -14.33 -4.03
CA SER A 673 13.98 -13.21 -3.25
C SER A 673 14.34 -12.02 -4.13
N PRO A 674 14.11 -10.77 -3.69
CA PRO A 674 14.54 -9.59 -4.42
C PRO A 674 16.07 -9.44 -4.38
N ARG A 675 16.64 -8.98 -5.49
CA ARG A 675 18.05 -8.65 -5.67
C ARG A 675 18.41 -7.33 -5.00
N ASN A 676 17.57 -6.32 -5.19
CA ASN A 676 17.77 -4.96 -4.71
C ASN A 676 16.70 -4.58 -3.69
N GLY A 677 16.99 -3.57 -2.89
CA GLY A 677 16.18 -3.18 -1.74
C GLY A 677 16.11 -1.68 -1.56
N TYR A 678 14.97 -1.24 -1.03
CA TYR A 678 14.79 0.05 -0.39
C TYR A 678 14.39 -0.22 1.05
N TYR A 679 14.69 0.68 1.98
CA TYR A 679 14.41 0.49 3.41
C TYR A 679 15.23 -0.64 4.05
N VAL A 680 16.52 -0.37 4.29
CA VAL A 680 17.39 -1.30 5.03
C VAL A 680 17.03 -1.28 6.51
N ASN A 681 16.80 -2.45 7.07
CA ASN A 681 16.58 -2.68 8.49
C ASN A 681 17.90 -3.07 9.16
N PRO A 682 18.47 -2.23 10.02
CA PRO A 682 19.55 -2.66 10.88
C PRO A 682 19.00 -3.66 11.91
N GLU A 683 19.43 -4.91 11.81
CA GLU A 683 19.10 -5.96 12.78
C GLU A 683 19.79 -5.69 14.12
N ARG A 684 20.95 -5.02 14.07
CA ARG A 684 21.72 -4.57 15.23
C ARG A 684 21.94 -3.06 15.14
N PRO A 685 20.94 -2.21 15.42
CA PRO A 685 21.04 -0.75 15.24
C PRO A 685 22.14 -0.12 16.11
N ASP A 686 22.47 -0.74 17.25
CA ASP A 686 23.53 -0.29 18.16
C ASP A 686 24.94 -0.73 17.70
N HIS A 687 25.05 -1.47 16.59
CA HIS A 687 26.34 -1.95 16.08
C HIS A 687 27.21 -0.78 15.62
N PRO A 688 28.54 -0.78 15.88
CA PRO A 688 29.43 0.35 15.57
C PRO A 688 29.37 0.84 14.12
N ILE A 689 29.07 -0.04 13.17
CA ILE A 689 28.92 0.31 11.75
C ILE A 689 27.80 1.32 11.49
N PHE A 690 26.75 1.35 12.31
CA PHE A 690 25.62 2.26 12.19
C PHE A 690 25.77 3.50 13.07
N ALA A 691 26.92 3.71 13.72
CA ALA A 691 27.14 4.87 14.57
C ALA A 691 26.96 6.19 13.81
N GLY A 692 26.02 7.03 14.30
CA GLY A 692 25.64 8.30 13.68
C GLY A 692 24.63 8.18 12.54
N ILE A 693 24.15 6.97 12.22
CA ILE A 693 23.20 6.70 11.15
C ILE A 693 21.89 6.21 11.77
N THR A 694 20.79 6.86 11.45
CA THR A 694 19.46 6.40 11.86
C THR A 694 18.86 5.45 10.82
N ARG A 695 17.86 4.66 11.21
CA ARG A 695 17.11 3.81 10.26
C ARG A 695 16.50 4.62 9.10
N ALA A 696 16.04 5.85 9.35
CA ALA A 696 15.48 6.71 8.30
C ALA A 696 16.52 7.06 7.22
N ASN A 697 17.79 7.27 7.61
CA ASN A 697 18.89 7.54 6.69
C ASN A 697 19.20 6.35 5.75
N LEU A 698 18.81 5.14 6.13
CA LEU A 698 19.03 3.91 5.37
C LEU A 698 17.85 3.53 4.45
N ARG A 699 16.88 4.44 4.29
CA ARG A 699 15.68 4.19 3.48
C ARG A 699 15.96 4.22 1.98
N VAL A 700 16.46 5.35 1.51
CA VAL A 700 16.82 5.66 0.13
C VAL A 700 18.01 6.60 0.17
N TRP A 701 18.89 6.48 -0.82
CA TRP A 701 20.10 7.28 -0.93
C TRP A 701 19.95 8.37 -1.98
N SER A 702 20.94 9.23 -2.12
CA SER A 702 20.96 10.26 -3.15
C SER A 702 21.40 9.69 -4.49
N ASP A 703 20.57 9.90 -5.51
CA ASP A 703 20.86 9.51 -6.88
C ASP A 703 22.17 10.15 -7.37
N TYR A 704 23.09 9.32 -7.84
CA TYR A 704 24.34 9.76 -8.44
C TYR A 704 24.30 9.82 -9.98
N SER A 705 23.16 9.50 -10.59
CA SER A 705 23.03 9.34 -12.04
C SER A 705 22.41 10.54 -12.76
N ASP A 706 22.00 11.57 -12.02
CA ASP A 706 21.27 12.74 -12.54
C ASP A 706 19.97 12.32 -13.26
N TRP A 707 19.26 11.35 -12.67
CA TRP A 707 18.06 10.77 -13.24
C TRP A 707 16.82 11.65 -12.98
N ASP A 708 15.95 11.73 -13.98
CA ASP A 708 14.59 12.28 -13.89
C ASP A 708 13.57 11.34 -14.53
N ALA A 709 12.30 11.60 -14.28
CA ALA A 709 11.20 10.76 -14.73
C ALA A 709 11.05 10.62 -16.25
N THR A 710 11.67 11.48 -17.08
CA THR A 710 11.65 11.31 -18.54
C THR A 710 12.60 10.23 -19.02
N GLN A 711 13.58 9.87 -18.19
CA GLN A 711 14.60 8.87 -18.52
C GLN A 711 14.09 7.44 -18.30
N LYS A 712 14.66 6.50 -19.07
CA LYS A 712 14.37 5.07 -18.90
C LYS A 712 14.93 4.56 -17.57
N GLY A 713 14.31 3.49 -17.06
CA GLY A 713 14.76 2.85 -15.82
C GLY A 713 14.34 3.62 -14.57
N PHE A 714 15.24 3.63 -13.58
CA PHE A 714 15.00 4.13 -12.23
C PHE A 714 16.21 4.92 -11.72
N PRO A 715 16.02 5.87 -10.79
CA PRO A 715 17.13 6.57 -10.17
C PRO A 715 18.04 5.59 -9.40
N ALA A 716 19.35 5.83 -9.44
CA ALA A 716 20.39 5.09 -8.73
C ALA A 716 20.43 5.47 -7.24
N ASN A 717 19.29 5.37 -6.57
CA ASN A 717 19.04 5.82 -5.20
C ASN A 717 18.69 4.67 -4.24
N ARG A 718 18.88 3.43 -4.68
CA ARG A 718 18.64 2.22 -3.87
C ARG A 718 19.89 1.96 -3.04
N PRO A 719 19.78 1.86 -1.70
CA PRO A 719 20.92 1.51 -0.87
C PRO A 719 21.49 0.14 -1.23
N VAL A 720 20.61 -0.82 -1.53
CA VAL A 720 20.98 -2.20 -1.91
C VAL A 720 20.68 -2.42 -3.37
N THR A 721 21.70 -2.72 -4.18
CA THR A 721 21.52 -3.07 -5.60
C THR A 721 21.77 -4.54 -5.90
N ASP A 722 22.58 -5.22 -5.06
CA ASP A 722 22.85 -6.66 -5.14
C ASP A 722 23.01 -7.25 -3.72
N GLY A 723 21.88 -7.47 -3.06
CA GLY A 723 21.77 -8.22 -1.81
C GLY A 723 21.86 -9.74 -2.03
N PHE A 724 21.88 -10.48 -0.93
CA PHE A 724 22.14 -11.92 -0.94
C PHE A 724 21.23 -12.69 0.03
N THR A 725 21.21 -14.01 -0.11
CA THR A 725 20.35 -14.93 0.65
C THR A 725 21.13 -16.08 1.25
N PHE A 726 20.70 -16.51 2.44
CA PHE A 726 21.12 -17.78 3.05
C PHE A 726 20.03 -18.84 2.82
N GLU A 727 20.44 -20.11 2.79
CA GLU A 727 19.56 -21.22 2.37
C GLU A 727 18.83 -21.87 3.54
N ASN A 728 19.40 -21.83 4.75
CA ASN A 728 18.80 -22.40 5.95
C ASN A 728 19.28 -21.70 7.24
N SER A 729 18.67 -22.03 8.38
CA SER A 729 19.04 -21.40 9.64
C SER A 729 20.39 -21.83 10.21
N ASP A 730 20.93 -22.99 9.86
CA ASP A 730 22.23 -23.40 10.37
C ASP A 730 23.37 -22.55 9.75
N ASP A 731 23.08 -21.83 8.65
CA ASP A 731 23.99 -20.85 8.06
C ASP A 731 24.34 -19.69 9.02
N ILE A 732 23.52 -19.44 10.06
CA ILE A 732 23.77 -18.38 11.06
C ILE A 732 24.62 -18.82 12.25
N LEU A 733 24.98 -20.10 12.35
CA LEU A 733 25.85 -20.62 13.41
C LEU A 733 27.18 -19.84 13.53
N ASN A 734 27.72 -19.40 12.41
CA ASN A 734 28.95 -18.61 12.37
C ASN A 734 28.74 -17.29 11.64
N THR A 735 27.53 -16.75 11.63
CA THR A 735 27.20 -15.55 10.86
C THR A 735 26.39 -14.57 11.68
N ALA A 736 26.91 -13.35 11.85
CA ALA A 736 26.14 -12.22 12.35
C ALA A 736 25.36 -11.58 11.20
N ILE A 737 24.02 -11.62 11.24
CA ILE A 737 23.19 -10.79 10.37
C ILE A 737 23.14 -9.37 10.98
N LEU A 738 23.66 -8.39 10.24
CA LEU A 738 23.77 -7.00 10.70
C LEU A 738 22.65 -6.13 10.15
N ALA A 739 22.23 -6.38 8.91
CA ALA A 739 21.07 -5.72 8.31
C ALA A 739 20.42 -6.54 7.19
N ASN A 740 19.13 -6.35 6.99
CA ASN A 740 18.35 -6.90 5.88
C ASN A 740 17.50 -5.82 5.18
N PHE A 741 16.85 -6.17 4.08
CA PHE A 741 15.90 -5.32 3.35
C PHE A 741 14.63 -6.10 2.93
N GLY A 742 14.54 -7.35 3.35
CA GLY A 742 13.41 -8.25 3.11
C GLY A 742 13.18 -9.13 4.34
N SER A 743 12.46 -10.24 4.17
CA SER A 743 12.14 -11.13 5.28
C SER A 743 13.36 -11.97 5.68
N GLY A 744 13.98 -11.61 6.81
CA GLY A 744 15.10 -12.32 7.44
C GLY A 744 16.21 -12.74 6.47
N LEU A 745 16.39 -14.04 6.23
CA LEU A 745 17.50 -14.58 5.42
C LEU A 745 17.29 -14.47 3.90
N ARG A 746 16.12 -13.99 3.44
CA ARG A 746 15.77 -13.88 2.00
C ARG A 746 16.10 -12.56 1.35
N GLY A 747 16.65 -11.61 2.07
CA GLY A 747 17.08 -10.33 1.53
C GLY A 747 18.04 -9.68 2.49
N VAL A 748 19.24 -10.23 2.59
CA VAL A 748 20.28 -9.75 3.50
C VAL A 748 21.09 -8.64 2.82
N THR A 749 21.25 -7.54 3.56
CA THR A 749 22.03 -6.38 3.14
C THR A 749 23.48 -6.54 3.57
N LEU A 750 23.68 -6.94 4.83
CA LEU A 750 24.98 -6.96 5.47
C LEU A 750 25.04 -8.11 6.48
N ALA A 751 26.07 -8.94 6.34
CA ALA A 751 26.37 -10.02 7.25
C ALA A 751 27.87 -10.13 7.49
N GLU A 752 28.26 -10.73 8.60
CA GLU A 752 29.65 -11.02 8.93
C GLU A 752 29.78 -12.50 9.26
N GLN A 753 30.53 -13.24 8.43
CA GLN A 753 30.82 -14.66 8.64
C GLN A 753 32.16 -14.82 9.35
N TYR A 754 32.20 -15.69 10.35
CA TYR A 754 33.34 -15.90 11.22
C TYR A 754 34.05 -17.20 10.87
N SER A 755 35.39 -17.15 10.87
CA SER A 755 36.24 -18.34 10.67
C SER A 755 37.52 -18.19 11.50
N GLY A 756 37.78 -19.15 12.38
CA GLY A 756 38.90 -19.05 13.33
C GLY A 756 38.79 -17.80 14.20
N LYS A 757 39.81 -16.94 14.18
CA LYS A 757 39.86 -15.70 14.97
C LYS A 757 39.41 -14.45 14.20
N GLY A 758 39.18 -14.58 12.89
CA GLY A 758 38.82 -13.46 12.02
C GLY A 758 37.44 -13.64 11.39
N SER A 759 37.14 -12.76 10.44
CA SER A 759 35.83 -12.71 9.80
C SER A 759 35.88 -12.12 8.39
N ILE A 760 34.81 -12.38 7.63
CA ILE A 760 34.51 -11.71 6.38
C ILE A 760 33.12 -11.06 6.46
N MET A 761 33.09 -9.74 6.32
CA MET A 761 31.88 -8.95 6.17
C MET A 761 31.47 -8.93 4.70
N ILE A 762 30.23 -9.32 4.40
CA ILE A 762 29.63 -9.38 3.07
C ILE A 762 28.60 -8.26 2.98
N CYS A 763 28.81 -7.32 2.07
CA CYS A 763 27.97 -6.13 1.90
C CYS A 763 27.28 -6.14 0.54
N GLY A 764 25.96 -5.94 0.51
CA GLY A 764 25.16 -5.77 -0.71
C GLY A 764 24.86 -4.30 -1.07
N LEU A 765 25.39 -3.35 -0.30
CA LEU A 765 25.14 -1.92 -0.47
C LEU A 765 25.99 -1.30 -1.60
N ASP A 766 25.39 -0.41 -2.39
CA ASP A 766 26.07 0.36 -3.46
C ASP A 766 26.83 1.56 -2.88
N LEU A 767 27.97 1.35 -2.25
CA LEU A 767 28.66 2.39 -1.48
C LEU A 767 29.57 3.27 -2.35
N ALA A 768 30.37 2.66 -3.22
CA ALA A 768 31.53 3.31 -3.85
C ALA A 768 31.13 4.52 -4.71
N LYS A 769 30.02 4.40 -5.46
CA LYS A 769 29.54 5.50 -6.31
C LYS A 769 28.83 6.60 -5.50
N HIS A 770 28.26 6.26 -4.34
CA HIS A 770 27.52 7.20 -3.49
C HIS A 770 28.41 8.08 -2.61
N VAL A 771 29.67 7.72 -2.34
CA VAL A 771 30.58 8.44 -1.42
C VAL A 771 30.71 9.97 -1.66
N SER A 772 30.47 10.45 -2.89
CA SER A 772 30.56 11.89 -3.21
C SER A 772 29.21 12.63 -3.21
N VAL A 773 28.10 11.89 -3.16
CA VAL A 773 26.75 12.41 -3.34
C VAL A 773 25.90 12.20 -2.09
N ASP A 774 26.08 11.06 -1.41
CA ASP A 774 25.32 10.68 -0.22
C ASP A 774 26.24 10.61 1.02
N PRO A 775 26.01 11.48 2.04
CA PRO A 775 26.80 11.47 3.27
C PRO A 775 26.59 10.22 4.13
N VAL A 776 25.44 9.55 4.02
CA VAL A 776 25.11 8.34 4.80
C VAL A 776 25.92 7.16 4.27
N ALA A 777 25.98 6.98 2.96
CA ALA A 777 26.84 5.97 2.33
C ALA A 777 28.32 6.18 2.72
N SER A 778 28.76 7.43 2.71
CA SER A 778 30.12 7.83 3.11
C SER A 778 30.42 7.47 4.57
N ARG A 779 29.52 7.83 5.50
CA ARG A 779 29.64 7.52 6.92
C ARG A 779 29.64 6.01 7.16
N LEU A 780 28.80 5.27 6.46
CA LEU A 780 28.71 3.81 6.61
C LEU A 780 29.99 3.11 6.17
N LEU A 781 30.55 3.47 5.01
CA LEU A 781 31.82 2.92 4.53
C LEU A 781 32.97 3.20 5.50
N LEU A 782 33.06 4.43 6.01
CA LEU A 782 34.04 4.81 7.02
C LEU A 782 33.89 4.00 8.31
N ASN A 783 32.67 3.86 8.81
CA ASN A 783 32.40 3.06 10.01
C ASN A 783 32.74 1.58 9.80
N MET A 784 32.48 1.01 8.61
CA MET A 784 32.84 -0.37 8.28
C MET A 784 34.35 -0.59 8.32
N VAL A 785 35.13 0.31 7.71
CA VAL A 785 36.61 0.23 7.72
C VAL A 785 37.16 0.43 9.13
N SER A 786 36.61 1.38 9.89
CA SER A 786 36.97 1.61 11.29
C SER A 786 36.67 0.39 12.17
N TYR A 787 35.47 -0.19 12.04
CA TYR A 787 35.07 -1.41 12.76
C TYR A 787 35.99 -2.59 12.42
N ALA A 788 36.26 -2.87 11.14
CA ALA A 788 37.18 -3.93 10.75
C ALA A 788 38.60 -3.72 11.30
N GLY A 789 39.07 -2.48 11.44
CA GLY A 789 40.35 -2.15 12.05
C GLY A 789 40.39 -2.18 13.58
N SER A 790 39.25 -2.31 14.25
CA SER A 790 39.15 -2.17 15.70
C SER A 790 39.81 -3.33 16.44
N PRO A 791 40.60 -3.10 17.50
CA PRO A 791 41.14 -4.20 18.32
C PRO A 791 40.05 -4.92 19.14
N VAL A 792 38.82 -4.39 19.20
CA VAL A 792 37.70 -5.00 19.93
C VAL A 792 37.24 -6.27 19.21
N GLY A 793 36.88 -7.30 19.98
CA GLY A 793 36.34 -8.55 19.45
C GLY A 793 35.02 -8.33 18.69
N HIS A 794 34.83 -9.09 17.61
CA HIS A 794 33.61 -9.10 16.82
C HIS A 794 32.72 -10.25 17.31
N GLU A 795 31.44 -9.99 17.50
CA GLU A 795 30.51 -10.88 18.17
C GLU A 795 29.53 -11.51 17.19
N VAL A 796 29.56 -12.85 17.07
CA VAL A 796 28.67 -13.60 16.17
C VAL A 796 27.21 -13.41 16.54
N TYR A 797 26.89 -13.48 17.82
CA TYR A 797 25.52 -13.48 18.32
C TYR A 797 25.18 -12.21 19.10
N GLN A 798 23.92 -11.77 19.00
CA GLN A 798 23.44 -10.64 19.76
C GLN A 798 23.46 -10.97 21.26
N LEU A 799 23.99 -10.05 22.07
CA LEU A 799 23.86 -10.12 23.52
C LEU A 799 22.44 -9.77 23.94
N ILE A 800 21.78 -10.70 24.63
CA ILE A 800 20.43 -10.57 25.17
C ILE A 800 20.53 -10.35 26.68
N THR A 801 20.34 -9.11 27.12
CA THR A 801 20.41 -8.72 28.54
C THR A 801 19.06 -8.64 29.23
N SER A 802 17.97 -8.77 28.48
CA SER A 802 16.59 -8.66 28.93
C SER A 802 15.76 -9.79 28.32
N PRO A 803 14.59 -10.14 28.88
CA PRO A 803 13.70 -11.12 28.26
C PRO A 803 13.36 -10.78 26.81
N ILE A 804 13.34 -11.80 25.96
CA ILE A 804 12.79 -11.71 24.60
C ILE A 804 11.28 -11.90 24.74
N ILE A 805 10.51 -10.87 24.40
CA ILE A 805 9.06 -10.93 24.32
C ILE A 805 8.71 -11.19 22.86
N TRP A 806 8.38 -12.44 22.56
CA TRP A 806 8.13 -12.87 21.19
C TRP A 806 6.90 -12.15 20.62
N GLY A 807 7.04 -11.55 19.45
CA GLY A 807 6.07 -10.64 18.83
C GLY A 807 6.30 -9.15 19.16
N GLU A 808 7.14 -8.83 20.14
CA GLU A 808 7.62 -7.47 20.41
C GLU A 808 8.98 -7.28 19.74
N TYR A 809 8.93 -6.80 18.48
CA TYR A 809 10.09 -6.68 17.58
C TYR A 809 11.31 -6.02 18.22
N GLN A 810 11.15 -4.99 19.06
CA GLN A 810 12.28 -4.35 19.76
C GLN A 810 13.14 -5.35 20.55
N THR A 811 12.51 -6.32 21.22
CA THR A 811 13.20 -7.31 22.06
C THR A 811 13.82 -8.45 21.24
N GLU A 812 13.35 -8.63 20.01
CA GLU A 812 13.83 -9.64 19.06
C GLU A 812 15.04 -9.14 18.23
N LYS A 813 15.51 -7.89 18.46
CA LYS A 813 16.59 -7.29 17.66
C LYS A 813 17.83 -8.18 17.60
N GLY A 814 18.34 -8.43 16.40
CA GLY A 814 19.53 -9.24 16.17
C GLY A 814 19.30 -10.75 16.33
N VAL A 815 18.08 -11.17 16.65
CA VAL A 815 17.62 -12.56 16.67
C VAL A 815 16.88 -12.82 15.35
N VAL A 816 17.32 -13.78 14.55
CA VAL A 816 16.69 -14.07 13.26
C VAL A 816 15.33 -14.73 13.51
N THR A 817 14.23 -13.99 13.33
CA THR A 817 12.86 -14.48 13.51
C THR A 817 12.09 -14.52 12.18
N ASP A 818 12.28 -15.57 11.40
CA ASP A 818 11.61 -15.75 10.11
C ASP A 818 11.35 -17.24 9.77
N ILE A 819 11.00 -17.51 8.50
CA ILE A 819 10.71 -18.86 8.03
C ILE A 819 11.89 -19.84 8.12
N TYR A 820 13.14 -19.35 8.09
CA TYR A 820 14.33 -20.18 8.14
C TYR A 820 14.67 -20.54 9.57
N SER A 821 14.44 -19.61 10.50
CA SER A 821 14.51 -19.92 11.93
C SER A 821 13.30 -20.71 12.41
N GLY A 822 12.24 -20.83 11.61
CA GLY A 822 11.06 -21.64 11.91
C GLY A 822 10.05 -20.92 12.81
N PHE A 823 10.33 -19.69 13.23
CA PHE A 823 9.45 -18.87 14.06
C PHE A 823 8.51 -17.99 13.23
N LEU A 824 7.23 -18.37 13.18
CA LEU A 824 6.19 -17.56 12.55
C LEU A 824 5.53 -16.63 13.59
N VAL A 825 5.22 -15.39 13.22
CA VAL A 825 4.43 -14.46 14.06
C VAL A 825 3.08 -15.11 14.40
N ASN A 826 2.74 -15.19 15.69
CA ASN A 826 1.37 -15.48 16.12
C ASN A 826 0.59 -14.16 16.18
N SER A 827 -0.25 -13.90 15.19
CA SER A 827 -1.18 -12.78 15.25
C SER A 827 -2.39 -13.17 16.08
N THR A 828 -2.88 -12.26 16.93
CA THR A 828 -4.14 -12.43 17.67
C THR A 828 -5.03 -11.20 17.47
N PRO A 829 -6.35 -11.36 17.48
CA PRO A 829 -7.25 -10.25 17.26
C PRO A 829 -7.38 -9.45 18.56
N ARG A 830 -7.12 -8.15 18.49
CA ARG A 830 -7.51 -7.19 19.52
C ARG A 830 -8.93 -6.73 19.17
N LEU A 831 -9.90 -7.25 19.91
CA LEU A 831 -11.32 -6.99 19.71
C LEU A 831 -11.85 -6.06 20.81
N PRO A 832 -12.77 -5.13 20.50
CA PRO A 832 -13.64 -4.55 21.52
C PRO A 832 -14.48 -5.63 22.19
N GLU A 833 -14.89 -5.43 23.45
CA GLU A 833 -15.69 -6.40 24.22
C GLU A 833 -16.96 -6.86 23.48
N SER A 834 -17.58 -5.97 22.68
CA SER A 834 -18.78 -6.27 21.88
C SER A 834 -18.57 -7.33 20.79
N PHE A 835 -17.33 -7.59 20.36
CA PHE A 835 -16.98 -8.54 19.30
C PHE A 835 -16.45 -9.89 19.82
N THR A 836 -16.33 -10.05 21.13
CA THR A 836 -15.79 -11.25 21.78
C THR A 836 -16.59 -12.53 21.48
N LYS A 837 -17.90 -12.42 21.18
CA LYS A 837 -18.79 -13.56 20.91
C LYS A 837 -18.70 -14.17 19.51
N GLY A 838 -17.94 -13.56 18.58
CA GLY A 838 -17.94 -13.96 17.15
C GLY A 838 -16.60 -14.42 16.58
N VAL A 839 -15.53 -14.43 17.39
CA VAL A 839 -14.19 -14.82 16.91
C VAL A 839 -13.89 -16.25 17.29
N SER A 840 -14.03 -17.13 16.31
CA SER A 840 -13.67 -18.54 16.44
C SER A 840 -12.16 -18.72 16.25
N VAL A 841 -11.54 -19.42 17.20
CA VAL A 841 -10.25 -20.09 17.02
C VAL A 841 -10.44 -21.09 15.90
N THR A 842 -9.59 -21.08 14.86
CA THR A 842 -9.62 -22.17 13.89
C THR A 842 -9.21 -23.47 14.62
N PRO A 843 -9.49 -24.66 14.09
CA PRO A 843 -9.02 -25.92 14.68
C PRO A 843 -7.51 -25.92 15.00
N GLU A 844 -6.77 -25.04 14.33
CA GLU A 844 -5.34 -24.87 14.42
C GLU A 844 -4.84 -23.65 15.23
N GLY A 845 -5.71 -22.98 15.98
CA GLY A 845 -5.36 -21.88 16.88
C GLY A 845 -5.91 -20.52 16.43
N TYR A 846 -5.62 -19.48 17.23
CA TYR A 846 -6.10 -18.10 17.01
C TYR A 846 -5.37 -17.46 15.81
N GLN A 847 -5.41 -18.10 14.65
CA GLN A 847 -5.01 -17.58 13.36
C GLN A 847 -3.60 -17.95 12.86
N LEU A 848 -3.34 -19.27 12.79
CA LEU A 848 -2.86 -19.99 11.58
C LEU A 848 -2.18 -21.31 12.00
N ALA A 849 -2.90 -22.43 11.94
CA ALA A 849 -2.41 -23.52 11.09
C ALA A 849 -3.47 -23.86 10.04
N GLY A 850 -3.04 -24.52 8.98
CA GLY A 850 -3.49 -24.22 7.62
C GLY A 850 -4.89 -24.67 7.21
N GLY A 851 -5.53 -23.88 6.34
CA GLY A 851 -6.70 -24.33 5.59
C GLY A 851 -7.47 -23.22 4.85
N SER A 852 -7.27 -23.12 3.53
CA SER A 852 -8.08 -22.42 2.52
C SER A 852 -8.14 -20.87 2.50
N ARG A 853 -8.12 -20.32 1.28
CA ARG A 853 -7.98 -18.89 0.95
C ARG A 853 -9.26 -18.12 1.31
N SER A 854 -9.22 -17.18 2.26
CA SER A 854 -9.92 -15.88 2.16
C SER A 854 -9.93 -15.11 3.49
N GLY A 855 -9.57 -13.83 3.45
CA GLY A 855 -9.78 -12.91 4.56
C GLY A 855 -8.84 -11.70 4.57
N PHE A 856 -9.02 -10.75 3.66
CA PHE A 856 -8.52 -9.40 3.87
C PHE A 856 -9.18 -8.85 5.13
N ASN A 857 -8.46 -8.09 5.96
CA ASN A 857 -9.16 -7.28 6.93
C ASN A 857 -9.79 -6.05 6.25
N SER A 858 -10.90 -6.31 5.56
CA SER A 858 -11.79 -5.30 4.98
C SER A 858 -12.62 -4.58 6.05
N ARG A 859 -12.39 -4.89 7.34
CA ARG A 859 -13.04 -4.33 8.53
C ARG A 859 -12.03 -3.54 9.35
N PRO A 860 -11.81 -2.25 9.05
CA PRO A 860 -10.84 -1.41 9.75
C PRO A 860 -10.99 -1.37 11.29
N GLY A 861 -12.18 -1.68 11.84
CA GLY A 861 -12.41 -1.78 13.29
C GLY A 861 -11.73 -2.95 13.99
N ILE A 862 -11.34 -4.01 13.29
CA ILE A 862 -10.66 -5.16 13.90
C ILE A 862 -9.14 -4.99 13.75
N GLN A 863 -8.38 -5.13 14.84
CA GLN A 863 -6.92 -5.12 14.77
C GLN A 863 -6.35 -6.50 15.08
N TYR A 864 -5.29 -6.86 14.38
CA TYR A 864 -4.48 -8.03 14.65
C TYR A 864 -3.09 -7.58 15.07
N VAL A 865 -2.63 -8.06 16.22
CA VAL A 865 -1.32 -7.74 16.80
C VAL A 865 -0.54 -9.02 17.03
N ALA A 866 0.79 -8.91 16.97
CA ALA A 866 1.66 -10.01 17.34
C ALA A 866 1.50 -10.34 18.83
N ASN A 867 1.52 -11.63 19.16
CA ASN A 867 1.41 -12.15 20.51
C ASN A 867 2.11 -13.52 20.55
N GLY A 868 3.44 -13.50 20.65
CA GLY A 868 4.28 -14.69 20.60
C GLY A 868 4.69 -15.11 19.19
N ARG A 869 5.52 -16.16 19.14
CA ARG A 869 6.01 -16.82 17.92
C ARG A 869 5.67 -18.31 17.96
N ARG A 870 5.26 -18.88 16.83
CA ARG A 870 4.99 -20.31 16.68
C ARG A 870 6.23 -21.03 16.14
N PRO A 871 6.73 -22.09 16.78
CA PRO A 871 7.81 -22.93 16.24
C PRO A 871 7.19 -23.86 15.19
N PHE A 872 6.97 -23.35 13.99
CA PHE A 872 5.97 -23.88 13.06
C PHE A 872 6.62 -24.48 11.77
N GLY A 873 7.96 -24.38 11.59
CA GLY A 873 8.67 -24.76 10.37
C GLY A 873 8.78 -26.27 10.12
N PRO A 874 9.04 -26.73 8.86
CA PRO A 874 9.36 -25.95 7.65
C PRO A 874 8.14 -25.43 6.86
N TYR A 875 8.35 -24.45 5.95
CA TYR A 875 7.31 -23.77 5.15
C TYR A 875 7.65 -23.55 3.68
N VAL A 876 6.63 -23.29 2.87
CA VAL A 876 6.69 -22.73 1.50
C VAL A 876 5.85 -21.45 1.40
N HIS A 877 5.72 -20.84 0.22
CA HIS A 877 4.88 -19.65 -0.01
C HIS A 877 3.79 -19.93 -1.05
N SER A 878 2.61 -19.34 -0.85
CA SER A 878 1.55 -19.29 -1.85
C SER A 878 1.90 -18.36 -3.01
N PHE A 879 1.09 -18.40 -4.07
CA PHE A 879 1.13 -17.46 -5.19
C PHE A 879 1.09 -15.97 -4.76
N GLY A 880 0.44 -15.67 -3.63
CA GLY A 880 0.35 -14.32 -3.07
C GLY A 880 1.41 -14.01 -2.01
N GLY A 881 2.42 -14.87 -1.81
CA GLY A 881 3.46 -14.66 -0.79
C GLY A 881 3.06 -15.06 0.64
N GLN A 882 1.96 -15.78 0.83
CA GLN A 882 1.54 -16.26 2.15
C GLN A 882 2.38 -17.47 2.58
N PRO A 883 2.91 -17.54 3.81
CA PRO A 883 3.51 -18.77 4.32
C PRO A 883 2.51 -19.93 4.29
N GLN A 884 2.95 -21.08 3.79
CA GLN A 884 2.17 -22.31 3.70
C GLN A 884 2.97 -23.46 4.29
N ILE A 885 2.26 -24.38 4.93
CA ILE A 885 2.86 -25.63 5.37
C ILE A 885 3.20 -26.48 4.13
N SER A 886 4.43 -26.98 4.05
CA SER A 886 4.86 -27.89 2.98
C SER A 886 4.15 -29.25 3.04
N ASP A 887 4.07 -29.83 4.24
CA ASP A 887 3.31 -31.05 4.54
C ASP A 887 2.05 -30.73 5.37
N LYS A 888 0.90 -30.69 4.70
CA LYS A 888 -0.40 -30.37 5.31
C LYS A 888 -0.86 -31.39 6.37
N ASN A 889 -0.26 -32.58 6.40
CA ASN A 889 -0.62 -33.62 7.37
C ASN A 889 0.24 -33.56 8.63
N SER A 890 1.38 -32.84 8.60
CA SER A 890 2.24 -32.71 9.77
C SER A 890 1.64 -31.73 10.80
N VAL A 891 1.68 -32.13 12.07
CA VAL A 891 1.29 -31.30 13.21
C VAL A 891 2.48 -30.78 14.00
N VAL A 892 3.70 -31.24 13.69
CA VAL A 892 4.93 -30.88 14.42
C VAL A 892 5.66 -29.77 13.69
N GLY A 893 6.08 -28.75 14.43
CA GLY A 893 6.90 -27.66 13.93
C GLY A 893 8.18 -27.49 14.75
N ILE A 894 9.13 -26.78 14.14
CA ILE A 894 10.43 -26.47 14.74
C ILE A 894 10.67 -24.96 14.67
N GLY A 895 11.24 -24.39 15.73
CA GLY A 895 11.75 -23.02 15.79
C GLY A 895 13.12 -22.98 16.47
N LYS A 896 14.09 -22.24 15.93
CA LYS A 896 15.47 -22.15 16.40
C LYS A 896 15.90 -20.69 16.54
N PHE A 897 16.73 -20.39 17.52
CA PHE A 897 17.44 -19.11 17.55
C PHE A 897 18.79 -19.21 18.28
N TRP A 898 19.66 -18.23 18.03
CA TRP A 898 21.00 -18.15 18.61
C TRP A 898 21.18 -16.77 19.26
N CYS A 899 21.85 -16.75 20.41
CA CYS A 899 22.15 -15.53 21.13
C CYS A 899 23.38 -15.69 22.02
N ARG A 900 23.90 -14.57 22.52
CA ARG A 900 24.80 -14.53 23.66
C ARG A 900 24.05 -14.03 24.88
N ILE A 901 24.39 -14.53 26.05
CA ILE A 901 23.80 -14.12 27.32
C ILE A 901 24.88 -13.61 28.29
N PRO A 902 24.50 -12.82 29.31
CA PRO A 902 25.44 -12.38 30.35
C PRO A 902 26.13 -13.56 31.05
N THR A 903 27.38 -13.37 31.46
CA THR A 903 28.13 -14.39 32.21
C THR A 903 27.42 -14.76 33.51
N GLY A 904 27.36 -16.05 33.82
CA GLY A 904 26.81 -16.57 35.08
C GLY A 904 25.32 -16.89 35.05
N GLN A 905 24.64 -16.66 33.92
CA GLN A 905 23.31 -17.20 33.67
C GLN A 905 23.42 -18.71 33.41
N ASN A 906 22.64 -19.52 34.12
CA ASN A 906 22.71 -20.99 34.07
C ASN A 906 21.33 -21.64 33.79
N ASN A 907 20.31 -20.84 33.55
CA ASN A 907 18.96 -21.28 33.25
C ASN A 907 18.30 -20.39 32.19
N VAL A 908 17.55 -21.01 31.29
CA VAL A 908 16.60 -20.32 30.41
C VAL A 908 15.18 -20.72 30.80
N THR A 909 14.31 -19.72 30.96
CA THR A 909 12.88 -19.92 31.17
C THR A 909 12.13 -19.48 29.93
N SER A 910 11.39 -20.40 29.31
CA SER A 910 10.48 -20.09 28.18
C SER A 910 9.03 -20.20 28.62
N VAL A 911 8.24 -19.15 28.40
CA VAL A 911 6.79 -19.17 28.62
C VAL A 911 6.11 -19.63 27.34
N VAL A 912 5.39 -20.76 27.41
CA VAL A 912 4.74 -21.36 26.25
C VAL A 912 3.25 -21.51 26.52
N TRP A 913 2.44 -21.08 25.57
CA TRP A 913 0.99 -21.12 25.62
C TRP A 913 0.44 -22.20 24.69
N ASN A 914 -0.47 -23.02 25.22
CA ASN A 914 -1.32 -23.91 24.45
C ASN A 914 -2.71 -23.26 24.25
N PRO A 915 -3.00 -22.67 23.08
CA PRO A 915 -4.31 -22.12 22.77
C PRO A 915 -5.35 -23.19 22.35
N GLY A 916 -4.95 -24.47 22.26
CA GLY A 916 -5.77 -25.58 21.81
C GLY A 916 -6.76 -26.10 22.87
N LYS A 917 -7.48 -27.16 22.50
CA LYS A 917 -8.50 -27.82 23.36
C LYS A 917 -8.01 -29.11 24.00
N GLU A 918 -6.91 -29.67 23.51
CA GLU A 918 -6.24 -30.84 24.08
C GLU A 918 -4.84 -30.50 24.62
N PRO A 919 -4.27 -31.33 25.52
CA PRO A 919 -2.89 -31.20 25.94
C PRO A 919 -1.91 -31.40 24.77
N LEU A 920 -0.87 -30.57 24.70
CA LEU A 920 0.14 -30.61 23.63
C LEU A 920 1.55 -30.76 24.22
N GLU A 921 2.44 -31.44 23.50
CA GLU A 921 3.83 -31.62 23.92
C GLU A 921 4.75 -30.57 23.28
N ILE A 922 5.68 -30.05 24.07
CA ILE A 922 6.82 -29.28 23.60
C ILE A 922 8.12 -29.85 24.13
N LYS A 923 9.15 -29.74 23.30
CA LYS A 923 10.52 -30.15 23.54
C LYS A 923 11.43 -28.95 23.34
N VAL A 924 12.28 -28.69 24.32
CA VAL A 924 13.25 -27.59 24.27
C VAL A 924 14.65 -28.17 24.40
N LYS A 925 15.50 -27.88 23.42
CA LYS A 925 16.91 -28.26 23.41
C LYS A 925 17.78 -27.02 23.48
N VAL A 926 18.66 -26.98 24.47
CA VAL A 926 19.65 -25.91 24.67
C VAL A 926 21.04 -26.49 24.37
N ASN A 927 21.73 -25.93 23.38
CA ASN A 927 23.05 -26.40 22.97
C ASN A 927 23.08 -27.92 22.73
N ALA A 928 24.09 -28.60 23.28
CA ALA A 928 24.24 -30.05 23.24
C ALA A 928 23.65 -30.76 24.49
N LEU A 929 22.92 -30.03 25.34
CA LEU A 929 22.33 -30.59 26.56
C LEU A 929 21.14 -31.50 26.24
N ALA A 930 20.73 -32.28 27.25
CA ALA A 930 19.56 -33.14 27.18
C ALA A 930 18.30 -32.31 26.90
N GLU A 931 17.43 -32.83 26.03
CA GLU A 931 16.17 -32.20 25.67
C GLU A 931 15.19 -32.24 26.85
N VAL A 932 14.52 -31.12 27.10
CA VAL A 932 13.47 -31.01 28.13
C VAL A 932 12.11 -31.11 27.46
N SER A 933 11.40 -32.21 27.69
CA SER A 933 10.01 -32.40 27.23
C SER A 933 8.99 -32.06 28.31
N ARG A 934 7.92 -31.36 27.93
CA ARG A 934 6.78 -31.06 28.81
C ARG A 934 5.46 -31.12 28.05
N THR A 935 4.42 -31.60 28.73
CA THR A 935 3.03 -31.53 28.27
C THR A 935 2.38 -30.28 28.84
N ILE A 936 1.82 -29.44 27.98
CA ILE A 936 1.11 -28.20 28.32
C ILE A 936 -0.39 -28.45 28.17
N LYS A 937 -1.16 -28.26 29.24
CA LYS A 937 -2.61 -28.48 29.24
C LYS A 937 -3.31 -27.49 28.30
N ALA A 938 -4.50 -27.85 27.84
CA ALA A 938 -5.33 -26.96 27.03
C ALA A 938 -5.57 -25.62 27.73
N GLY A 939 -5.33 -24.50 27.03
CA GLY A 939 -5.47 -23.13 27.55
C GLY A 939 -4.34 -22.66 28.48
N GLU A 940 -3.42 -23.53 28.89
CA GLU A 940 -2.38 -23.22 29.87
C GLU A 940 -1.23 -22.39 29.29
N LYS A 941 -0.72 -21.46 30.09
CA LYS A 941 0.60 -20.83 29.90
C LYS A 941 1.56 -21.43 30.91
N LEU A 942 2.55 -22.18 30.43
CA LEU A 942 3.52 -22.87 31.28
C LEU A 942 4.91 -22.26 31.13
N ALA A 943 5.58 -22.01 32.24
CA ALA A 943 6.99 -21.63 32.27
C ALA A 943 7.86 -22.90 32.28
N LEU A 944 8.81 -22.98 31.34
CA LEU A 944 9.67 -24.13 31.11
C LEU A 944 11.11 -23.75 31.41
N ASP A 945 11.67 -24.35 32.46
CA ASP A 945 13.08 -24.18 32.82
C ASP A 945 13.96 -25.21 32.13
N CYS A 946 15.02 -24.74 31.49
CA CYS A 946 16.05 -25.56 30.88
C CYS A 946 17.45 -25.09 31.33
N PRO A 947 18.37 -26.02 31.63
CA PRO A 947 19.74 -25.66 31.99
C PRO A 947 20.46 -24.98 30.84
N VAL A 948 21.38 -24.09 31.17
CA VAL A 948 22.30 -23.42 30.23
C VAL A 948 23.72 -23.65 30.70
N ASP A 949 24.59 -24.11 29.81
CA ASP A 949 25.98 -24.49 30.09
C ASP A 949 27.02 -23.49 29.57
N LYS A 950 26.62 -22.54 28.71
CA LYS A 950 27.50 -21.61 28.03
C LYS A 950 26.86 -20.24 27.86
N ASN A 951 27.69 -19.21 27.66
CA ASN A 951 27.23 -17.86 27.34
C ASN A 951 26.72 -17.73 25.90
N GLU A 952 27.22 -18.56 24.98
CA GLU A 952 26.68 -18.68 23.63
C GLU A 952 25.64 -19.80 23.63
N VAL A 953 24.44 -19.46 23.20
CA VAL A 953 23.27 -20.30 23.38
C VAL A 953 22.55 -20.45 22.05
N ASN A 954 22.34 -21.70 21.64
CA ASN A 954 21.35 -22.06 20.64
C ASN A 954 20.18 -22.79 21.31
N ILE A 955 18.96 -22.39 20.96
CA ILE A 955 17.75 -23.00 21.49
C ILE A 955 16.90 -23.48 20.33
N THR A 956 16.46 -24.73 20.42
CA THR A 956 15.51 -25.34 19.48
C THR A 956 14.24 -25.72 20.23
N TYR A 957 13.10 -25.24 19.77
CA TYR A 957 11.77 -25.67 20.16
C TYR A 957 11.21 -26.62 19.12
N THR A 958 10.75 -27.79 19.55
CA THR A 958 10.03 -28.76 18.72
C THR A 958 8.72 -29.11 19.40
N GLY A 959 7.59 -29.03 18.70
CA GLY A 959 6.30 -29.34 19.31
C GLY A 959 5.13 -29.21 18.36
N ASP A 960 3.92 -29.38 18.89
CA ASP A 960 2.70 -29.13 18.10
C ASP A 960 2.67 -27.67 17.62
N ARG A 961 2.38 -27.50 16.34
CA ARG A 961 2.30 -26.25 15.59
C ARG A 961 1.33 -25.21 16.19
N ARG A 962 0.39 -25.66 17.03
CA ARG A 962 -0.56 -24.80 17.75
C ARG A 962 0.06 -24.11 18.96
N LEU A 963 1.21 -24.56 19.45
CA LEU A 963 1.90 -23.93 20.57
C LEU A 963 2.46 -22.56 20.18
N VAL A 964 2.51 -21.67 21.18
CA VAL A 964 3.02 -20.30 21.03
C VAL A 964 4.07 -20.05 22.10
N VAL A 965 5.30 -19.71 21.70
CA VAL A 965 6.32 -19.21 22.62
C VAL A 965 6.06 -17.71 22.81
N LEU A 966 5.82 -17.31 24.06
CA LEU A 966 5.46 -15.93 24.42
C LEU A 966 6.67 -15.13 24.89
N GLU A 967 7.50 -15.75 25.71
CA GLU A 967 8.65 -15.08 26.33
C GLU A 967 9.82 -16.06 26.48
N THR A 968 11.03 -15.56 26.40
CA THR A 968 12.25 -16.31 26.75
C THR A 968 13.21 -15.43 27.53
N ALA A 969 13.55 -15.85 28.74
CA ALA A 969 14.39 -15.10 29.66
C ALA A 969 15.55 -15.96 30.18
N PHE A 970 16.68 -15.32 30.46
CA PHE A 970 17.86 -15.97 31.01
C PHE A 970 18.09 -15.52 32.45
N SER A 971 18.31 -16.47 33.35
CA SER A 971 18.40 -16.24 34.79
C SER A 971 19.48 -17.09 35.45
N LYS A 972 19.96 -16.63 36.60
CA LYS A 972 20.79 -17.41 37.51
C LYS A 972 19.87 -18.09 38.52
N LYS A 973 19.76 -19.41 38.45
CA LYS A 973 19.00 -20.24 39.38
C LYS A 973 19.90 -21.11 40.24
#